data_AF-A0A1Q9HE58-F1
#
_entry.id   AF-A0A1Q9HE58-F1
#
_cell.length_a   1.000
_cell.length_b   1.000
_cell.length_c   1.000
_cell.angle_alpha   90.00
_cell.angle_beta   90.00
_cell.angle_gamma   90.00
#
_symmetry.space_group_name_H-M   'P 1'
#
loop_
_entity.id
_entity.type
_entity.pdbx_description
1 polymer ?
#
loop_
_entity_poly.entity_id
_entity_poly.type
_entity_poly.pdbx_seq_one_letter_code
_entity_poly.pdbx_strand_id
1 'polypeptide(L)'
;MIDSINPSTLHQIPDEVHAVLNQFGSYDDPCLVILCTDAKQEIQTRALDSAVKNNDCEASNWFHLEQNLSFCYLFCDHFNANYFAFDLSDHLSEQGYNAKVSLFRHNAIGDIYSTYRWNISQLLELLPTAEKVAINDFQDKHHWQGVSHYLAEDREAQFAKENAQSHGEPIASNEDIALPLQHLAPFIAHLPHGQALWNYVLNGEYQNDTLLQAHLVDLDSVLVLHHAKCYSPDFYRHILRCCHYDSIPAQHEILPYLADILRPLLEVLLPDNRNLLNQQRCLRVVEIFFHLFDQQDLPKELRSVLVQDQASACISAMAYEQRFSLPSLAEENDISAKTKQQINAIIDSLDHYTLCDYQDYQDIEQAFATNRHAYNYQLWQREEEDEQTVCRLIGAILLNFDRNAQRFDSYTEALLSWVSHGLYKDVFTQFEQLSQPTSARLQAWLIHGQAEQLPTLIEELKHELESDSNEQRDAQLGITQPKYSLFSSVGIFRPILATCYWLYNVNQDDFAKRVVILSAALAPQATIASIAHFYRQSLAGFASLAQQNTFFMHLFDIGISYIDQCAFHIGLAVRYDLDQLPDLIQRYVDLDQSERDCWNQAINKLCAYERDYFYLNVHRLHPALGTPLPHYRKIVLEQLISAVSDSENNHALDQLSHAAQRFIEGEISFQDYHSLSKDLLDTSLFDLPPDYYPKHAPKILPQILTADSAQQLRWIQLLCSEPAPSKLGWIKTFRRHTTHNEQLQATLLEHLFFEQCLHEGNLSFDDRQEIEIDDLTPDWLDYWQQYQRQMARKIKSH
;
A
#
# COMPACT_ATOMS: atom_id res chain seq x y z
N MET A 1 23.08 20.34 -5.04
CA MET A 1 21.83 19.55 -5.08
C MET A 1 21.88 18.53 -6.20
N ILE A 2 22.17 18.94 -7.44
CA ILE A 2 22.37 18.01 -8.57
C ILE A 2 23.57 17.07 -8.31
N ASP A 3 24.69 17.61 -7.82
CA ASP A 3 25.96 16.87 -7.67
C ASP A 3 25.99 15.79 -6.55
N SER A 4 24.85 15.52 -5.89
CA SER A 4 24.76 14.56 -4.78
C SER A 4 23.78 13.41 -5.02
N ILE A 5 23.02 13.43 -6.12
CA ILE A 5 22.07 12.39 -6.47
C ILE A 5 22.75 11.42 -7.43
N ASN A 6 22.67 10.13 -7.13
CA ASN A 6 23.31 9.07 -7.88
C ASN A 6 22.23 8.26 -8.63
N PRO A 7 22.09 8.39 -9.98
CA PRO A 7 21.01 7.75 -10.75
C PRO A 7 20.89 6.24 -10.51
N SER A 8 22.02 5.57 -10.25
CA SER A 8 22.08 4.12 -9.98
C SER A 8 21.20 3.64 -8.84
N THR A 9 21.22 4.36 -7.73
CA THR A 9 20.57 3.96 -6.49
C THR A 9 19.09 4.31 -6.49
N LEU A 10 18.67 5.23 -7.37
CA LEU A 10 17.29 5.66 -7.52
C LEU A 10 16.48 4.79 -8.50
N HIS A 11 17.13 4.19 -9.51
CA HIS A 11 16.51 3.20 -10.38
C HIS A 11 16.34 1.82 -9.73
N GLN A 12 17.04 1.58 -8.61
CA GLN A 12 16.72 0.49 -7.69
C GLN A 12 15.60 0.96 -6.78
N ILE A 13 14.52 0.18 -6.73
CA ILE A 13 13.31 0.53 -5.98
C ILE A 13 13.53 0.04 -4.55
N PRO A 14 13.51 0.89 -3.51
CA PRO A 14 13.73 0.44 -2.13
C PRO A 14 12.62 -0.51 -1.68
N ASP A 15 12.90 -1.41 -0.72
CA ASP A 15 11.95 -2.44 -0.27
C ASP A 15 10.63 -1.83 0.27
N GLU A 16 10.72 -0.69 0.94
CA GLU A 16 9.58 0.11 1.41
C GLU A 16 8.69 0.56 0.23
N VAL A 17 9.30 1.04 -0.86
CA VAL A 17 8.58 1.40 -2.08
C VAL A 17 8.08 0.14 -2.78
N HIS A 18 8.85 -0.95 -2.82
CA HIS A 18 8.40 -2.22 -3.37
C HIS A 18 7.15 -2.75 -2.67
N ALA A 19 7.09 -2.65 -1.33
CA ALA A 19 5.92 -3.00 -0.53
C ALA A 19 4.71 -2.12 -0.90
N VAL A 20 4.89 -0.80 -1.00
CA VAL A 20 3.85 0.15 -1.42
C VAL A 20 3.36 -0.12 -2.84
N LEU A 21 4.26 -0.28 -3.81
CA LEU A 21 3.85 -0.52 -5.20
C LEU A 21 3.22 -1.91 -5.39
N ASN A 22 3.59 -2.90 -4.56
CA ASN A 22 2.90 -4.19 -4.45
C ASN A 22 1.48 -4.07 -3.86
N GLN A 23 1.09 -2.95 -3.26
CA GLN A 23 -0.25 -2.80 -2.69
C GLN A 23 -1.31 -2.44 -3.72
N PHE A 24 -0.90 -1.81 -4.82
CA PHE A 24 -1.83 -1.39 -5.88
C PHE A 24 -2.36 -2.58 -6.68
N GLY A 25 -3.68 -2.60 -6.84
CA GLY A 25 -4.40 -3.49 -7.73
C GLY A 25 -4.32 -3.03 -9.18
N SER A 26 -4.77 -3.88 -10.10
CA SER A 26 -4.72 -3.59 -11.54
C SER A 26 -5.69 -2.48 -12.01
N TYR A 27 -6.50 -1.91 -11.12
CA TYR A 27 -7.41 -0.80 -11.39
C TYR A 27 -7.06 0.48 -10.60
N ASP A 28 -5.98 0.45 -9.83
CA ASP A 28 -5.54 1.61 -9.08
C ASP A 28 -4.62 2.47 -9.95
N ASP A 29 -4.79 3.79 -9.94
CA ASP A 29 -4.11 4.74 -10.82
C ASP A 29 -3.38 5.89 -10.07
N PRO A 30 -2.60 5.59 -9.02
CA PRO A 30 -1.98 6.61 -8.16
C PRO A 30 -1.03 7.53 -8.95
N CYS A 31 -1.03 8.81 -8.61
CA CYS A 31 0.05 9.71 -8.98
C CYS A 31 1.27 9.43 -8.09
N LEU A 32 2.34 8.91 -8.68
CA LEU A 32 3.61 8.78 -8.02
C LEU A 32 4.28 10.16 -7.97
N VAL A 33 4.83 10.54 -6.83
CA VAL A 33 5.52 11.83 -6.64
C VAL A 33 6.89 11.59 -6.06
N ILE A 34 7.88 12.26 -6.66
CA ILE A 34 9.23 12.31 -6.11
C ILE A 34 9.63 13.78 -5.96
N LEU A 35 9.94 14.16 -4.74
CA LEU A 35 10.42 15.48 -4.36
C LEU A 35 11.93 15.43 -4.16
N CYS A 36 12.68 16.21 -4.94
CA CYS A 36 14.07 16.56 -4.63
C CYS A 36 14.14 17.98 -4.04
N THR A 37 14.66 18.14 -2.84
CA THR A 37 14.85 19.47 -2.22
C THR A 37 15.92 19.49 -1.13
N ASP A 38 16.52 20.65 -0.89
CA ASP A 38 17.39 20.91 0.26
C ASP A 38 16.62 21.29 1.55
N ALA A 39 15.28 21.31 1.49
CA ALA A 39 14.43 21.41 2.67
C ALA A 39 14.54 20.16 3.54
N LYS A 40 14.54 20.35 4.86
CA LYS A 40 14.50 19.23 5.83
C LYS A 40 13.18 18.48 5.74
N GLN A 41 13.16 17.20 6.12
CA GLN A 41 11.95 16.36 6.15
C GLN A 41 10.76 17.06 6.84
N GLU A 42 10.94 17.68 8.02
CA GLU A 42 9.90 18.49 8.70
C GLU A 42 9.27 19.62 7.84
N ILE A 43 10.00 20.13 6.85
CA ILE A 43 9.59 21.20 5.93
C ILE A 43 9.03 20.60 4.63
N GLN A 44 9.57 19.46 4.18
CA GLN A 44 9.01 18.67 3.09
C GLN A 44 7.61 18.13 3.45
N THR A 45 7.43 17.60 4.67
CA THR A 45 6.13 17.16 5.18
C THR A 45 5.19 18.35 5.27
N ARG A 46 5.57 19.46 5.91
CA ARG A 46 4.71 20.66 5.94
C ARG A 46 4.37 21.25 4.57
N ALA A 47 5.26 21.15 3.59
CA ALA A 47 4.98 21.56 2.22
C ALA A 47 4.05 20.55 1.50
N LEU A 48 4.20 19.26 1.78
CA LEU A 48 3.28 18.20 1.36
C LEU A 48 1.90 18.44 1.97
N ASP A 49 1.78 18.56 3.29
CA ASP A 49 0.52 18.83 4.01
C ASP A 49 -0.19 20.08 3.47
N SER A 50 0.58 21.13 3.16
CA SER A 50 0.04 22.37 2.58
C SER A 50 -0.41 22.17 1.12
N ALA A 51 0.35 21.45 0.30
CA ALA A 51 -0.03 21.13 -1.07
C ALA A 51 -1.22 20.16 -1.15
N VAL A 52 -1.23 19.09 -0.34
CA VAL A 52 -2.36 18.18 -0.08
C VAL A 52 -3.62 18.99 0.23
N LYS A 53 -3.55 19.85 1.24
CA LYS A 53 -4.69 20.62 1.74
C LYS A 53 -5.18 21.70 0.78
N ASN A 54 -4.28 22.35 0.04
CA ASN A 54 -4.67 23.41 -0.90
C ASN A 54 -5.31 22.86 -2.18
N ASN A 55 -5.00 21.61 -2.54
CA ASN A 55 -5.32 21.03 -3.85
C ASN A 55 -6.23 19.81 -3.77
N ASP A 56 -6.80 19.55 -2.58
CA ASP A 56 -7.75 18.47 -2.32
C ASP A 56 -7.23 17.12 -2.86
N CYS A 57 -6.05 16.76 -2.36
CA CYS A 57 -5.24 15.64 -2.83
C CYS A 57 -4.84 14.76 -1.63
N GLU A 58 -5.24 13.50 -1.59
CA GLU A 58 -4.71 12.59 -0.58
C GLU A 58 -3.38 11.97 -0.98
N ALA A 59 -2.31 12.36 -0.28
CA ALA A 59 -1.00 11.77 -0.42
C ALA A 59 -0.65 10.84 0.76
N SER A 60 0.10 9.78 0.47
CA SER A 60 0.82 9.03 1.50
C SER A 60 1.87 9.90 2.17
N ASN A 61 2.31 9.48 3.36
CA ASN A 61 3.54 10.00 3.98
C ASN A 61 4.74 9.88 3.03
N TRP A 62 5.75 10.72 3.28
CA TRP A 62 7.03 10.64 2.58
C TRP A 62 7.80 9.36 2.96
N PHE A 63 7.98 8.48 1.99
CA PHE A 63 9.02 7.46 2.00
C PHE A 63 10.35 8.15 1.65
N HIS A 64 11.21 8.32 2.65
CA HIS A 64 12.45 9.09 2.51
C HIS A 64 13.57 8.26 1.88
N LEU A 65 13.61 8.26 0.55
CA LEU A 65 14.58 7.51 -0.26
C LEU A 65 16.04 7.93 0.02
N GLU A 66 16.30 9.24 0.07
CA GLU A 66 17.60 9.83 0.39
C GLU A 66 17.44 11.15 1.15
N GLN A 67 18.55 11.72 1.65
CA GLN A 67 18.54 12.95 2.47
C GLN A 67 17.80 14.14 1.84
N ASN A 68 17.85 14.25 0.50
CA ASN A 68 17.20 15.31 -0.27
C ASN A 68 16.05 14.76 -1.14
N LEU A 69 15.74 13.47 -1.07
CA LEU A 69 14.84 12.78 -1.99
C LEU A 69 13.76 12.00 -1.25
N SER A 70 12.50 12.32 -1.56
CA SER A 70 11.34 11.70 -0.93
C SER A 70 10.34 11.26 -1.97
N PHE A 71 9.79 10.07 -1.78
CA PHE A 71 8.71 9.51 -2.58
C PHE A 71 7.41 9.53 -1.79
N CYS A 72 6.31 9.89 -2.45
CA CYS A 72 4.97 9.56 -1.98
C CYS A 72 4.12 9.16 -3.18
N TYR A 73 2.92 8.68 -2.91
CA TYR A 73 1.89 8.56 -3.92
C TYR A 73 0.67 9.37 -3.48
N LEU A 74 -0.11 9.88 -4.43
CA LEU A 74 -1.39 10.50 -4.15
C LEU A 74 -2.49 10.00 -5.10
N PHE A 75 -3.72 9.95 -4.61
CA PHE A 75 -4.90 9.76 -5.43
C PHE A 75 -5.57 11.11 -5.67
N CYS A 76 -5.63 11.52 -6.93
CA CYS A 76 -6.23 12.79 -7.34
C CYS A 76 -6.55 12.76 -8.84
N ASP A 77 -7.35 13.72 -9.31
CA ASP A 77 -7.51 13.94 -10.74
C ASP A 77 -6.30 14.65 -11.37
N HIS A 78 -6.33 14.87 -12.69
CA HIS A 78 -5.24 15.51 -13.41
C HIS A 78 -5.11 17.02 -13.18
N PHE A 79 -6.18 17.72 -12.80
CA PHE A 79 -6.11 19.15 -12.45
C PHE A 79 -5.48 19.31 -11.07
N ASN A 80 -5.94 18.54 -10.09
CA ASN A 80 -5.45 18.55 -8.73
C ASN A 80 -3.98 18.09 -8.68
N ALA A 81 -3.59 17.06 -9.47
CA ALA A 81 -2.19 16.67 -9.66
C ALA A 81 -1.30 17.84 -10.14
N ASN A 82 -1.81 18.65 -11.09
CA ASN A 82 -1.09 19.81 -11.58
C ASN A 82 -0.88 20.85 -10.48
N TYR A 83 -1.97 21.30 -9.84
CA TYR A 83 -1.87 22.34 -8.81
C TYR A 83 -1.04 21.88 -7.61
N PHE A 84 -1.23 20.64 -7.14
CA PHE A 84 -0.44 20.02 -6.07
C PHE A 84 1.07 20.12 -6.32
N ALA A 85 1.54 19.76 -7.53
CA ALA A 85 2.97 19.71 -7.80
C ALA A 85 3.60 21.11 -7.86
N PHE A 86 2.88 22.11 -8.36
CA PHE A 86 3.30 23.51 -8.32
C PHE A 86 3.28 24.08 -6.91
N ASP A 87 2.22 23.87 -6.14
CA ASP A 87 2.10 24.31 -4.75
C ASP A 87 3.21 23.72 -3.88
N LEU A 88 3.48 22.42 -3.99
CA LEU A 88 4.56 21.75 -3.25
C LEU A 88 5.92 22.41 -3.55
N SER A 89 6.21 22.67 -4.83
CA SER A 89 7.43 23.35 -5.25
C SER A 89 7.51 24.80 -4.75
N ASP A 90 6.40 25.53 -4.80
CA ASP A 90 6.36 26.96 -4.45
C ASP A 90 6.39 27.19 -2.94
N HIS A 91 5.71 26.37 -2.13
CA HIS A 91 5.81 26.41 -0.66
C HIS A 91 7.26 26.23 -0.18
N LEU A 92 8.03 25.37 -0.85
CA LEU A 92 9.45 25.16 -0.56
C LEU A 92 10.29 26.34 -1.07
N SER A 93 10.01 26.82 -2.28
CA SER A 93 10.70 27.96 -2.90
C SER A 93 10.56 29.28 -2.16
N GLU A 94 9.35 29.59 -1.67
CA GLU A 94 9.07 30.80 -0.89
C GLU A 94 9.81 30.80 0.45
N GLN A 95 10.04 29.61 1.02
CA GLN A 95 10.85 29.41 2.22
C GLN A 95 12.37 29.43 1.93
N GLY A 96 12.77 29.68 0.69
CA GLY A 96 14.17 29.81 0.26
C GLY A 96 14.88 28.48 0.00
N TYR A 97 14.16 27.36 0.02
CA TYR A 97 14.67 26.07 -0.42
C TYR A 97 14.56 25.96 -1.94
N ASN A 98 15.48 25.24 -2.55
CA ASN A 98 15.34 24.87 -3.95
C ASN A 98 14.63 23.50 -3.97
N ALA A 99 13.61 23.37 -4.81
CA ALA A 99 12.74 22.22 -4.86
C ALA A 99 12.41 21.85 -6.30
N LYS A 100 12.43 20.55 -6.57
CA LYS A 100 12.13 19.92 -7.86
C LYS A 100 11.11 18.82 -7.59
N VAL A 101 9.90 18.97 -8.12
CA VAL A 101 8.82 17.99 -7.96
C VAL A 101 8.63 17.26 -9.29
N SER A 102 8.78 15.94 -9.26
CA SER A 102 8.40 15.08 -10.38
C SER A 102 7.13 14.33 -10.00
N LEU A 103 6.04 14.57 -10.73
CA LEU A 103 4.78 13.87 -10.60
C LEU A 103 4.53 13.01 -11.84
N PHE A 104 4.21 11.75 -11.64
CA PHE A 104 3.94 10.80 -12.72
C PHE A 104 2.70 9.98 -12.37
N ARG A 105 1.58 10.23 -13.05
CA ARG A 105 0.36 9.44 -12.91
C ARG A 105 0.64 8.02 -13.34
N HIS A 106 0.25 7.04 -12.54
CA HIS A 106 0.21 5.66 -12.98
C HIS A 106 -0.98 5.49 -13.94
N ASN A 107 -0.71 5.10 -15.18
CA ASN A 107 -1.75 4.47 -15.98
C ASN A 107 -1.99 3.11 -15.32
N ALA A 108 -3.19 2.84 -14.80
CA ALA A 108 -3.56 1.57 -14.19
C ALA A 108 -3.22 0.34 -15.05
N ILE A 109 -3.04 0.51 -16.37
CA ILE A 109 -2.73 -0.54 -17.35
C ILE A 109 -1.21 -0.68 -17.63
N GLY A 110 -0.40 0.27 -17.18
CA GLY A 110 1.06 0.14 -17.17
C GLY A 110 1.58 -0.76 -16.04
N ASP A 111 2.89 -0.97 -16.03
CA ASP A 111 3.58 -1.51 -14.87
C ASP A 111 3.91 -0.38 -13.88
N ILE A 112 3.51 -0.56 -12.63
CA ILE A 112 3.70 0.42 -11.55
C ILE A 112 5.19 0.62 -11.22
N TYR A 113 6.01 -0.44 -11.32
CA TYR A 113 7.45 -0.34 -11.09
C TYR A 113 8.15 0.46 -12.19
N SER A 114 7.74 0.28 -13.44
CA SER A 114 8.17 1.11 -14.56
C SER A 114 7.69 2.56 -14.43
N THR A 115 6.48 2.78 -13.89
CA THR A 115 5.96 4.13 -13.60
C THR A 115 6.84 4.85 -12.57
N TYR A 116 7.24 4.16 -11.50
CA TYR A 116 8.19 4.71 -10.52
C TYR A 116 9.53 5.03 -11.18
N ARG A 117 10.10 4.11 -11.97
CA ARG A 117 11.36 4.34 -12.69
C ARG A 117 11.28 5.52 -13.67
N TRP A 118 10.18 5.70 -14.41
CA TRP A 118 9.96 6.87 -15.26
C TRP A 118 9.93 8.17 -14.47
N ASN A 119 9.28 8.15 -13.30
CA ASN A 119 9.24 9.30 -12.42
C ASN A 119 10.64 9.70 -11.92
N ILE A 120 11.52 8.72 -11.66
CA ILE A 120 12.92 8.96 -11.29
C ILE A 120 13.68 9.69 -12.42
N SER A 121 13.64 9.22 -13.67
CA SER A 121 14.32 9.94 -14.77
C SER A 121 13.67 11.27 -15.12
N GLN A 122 12.36 11.39 -15.00
CA GLN A 122 11.67 12.68 -15.17
C GLN A 122 12.20 13.70 -14.16
N LEU A 123 12.43 13.28 -12.90
CA LEU A 123 13.10 14.11 -11.91
C LEU A 123 14.55 14.44 -12.32
N LEU A 124 15.32 13.45 -12.79
CA LEU A 124 16.73 13.66 -13.18
C LEU A 124 16.87 14.63 -14.36
N GLU A 125 15.98 14.61 -15.36
CA GLU A 125 15.89 15.66 -16.40
C GLU A 125 15.47 17.01 -15.82
N LEU A 126 14.57 17.03 -14.83
CA LEU A 126 14.09 18.26 -14.20
C LEU A 126 15.19 18.94 -13.35
N LEU A 127 16.08 18.19 -12.68
CA LEU A 127 17.15 18.74 -11.83
C LEU A 127 17.97 19.89 -12.49
N PRO A 128 18.54 19.74 -13.70
CA PRO A 128 19.35 20.77 -14.36
C PRO A 128 18.58 21.95 -14.96
N THR A 129 17.26 21.89 -15.09
CA THR A 129 16.48 22.99 -15.72
C THR A 129 16.24 24.16 -14.75
N ALA A 130 15.72 25.26 -15.27
CA ALA A 130 15.18 26.36 -14.46
C ALA A 130 13.74 26.10 -13.96
N GLU A 131 13.09 25.04 -14.45
CA GLU A 131 11.73 24.68 -14.06
C GLU A 131 11.75 23.91 -12.73
N LYS A 132 10.68 24.04 -11.94
CA LYS A 132 10.62 23.42 -10.60
C LYS A 132 9.78 22.15 -10.55
N VAL A 133 9.02 21.89 -11.60
CA VAL A 133 7.99 20.86 -11.63
C VAL A 133 7.98 20.20 -13.00
N ALA A 134 7.96 18.86 -13.00
CA ALA A 134 7.73 18.03 -14.17
C ALA A 134 6.51 17.14 -13.88
N ILE A 135 5.61 17.02 -14.85
CA ILE A 135 4.33 16.33 -14.70
C ILE A 135 4.09 15.44 -15.91
N ASN A 136 3.70 14.21 -15.67
CA ASN A 136 3.18 13.32 -16.69
C ASN A 136 1.88 12.68 -16.24
N ASP A 137 0.78 13.12 -16.85
CA ASP A 137 -0.59 12.67 -16.65
C ASP A 137 -1.15 11.93 -17.89
N PHE A 138 -0.25 11.60 -18.84
CA PHE A 138 -0.52 11.09 -20.18
C PHE A 138 -1.32 11.98 -21.15
N GLN A 139 -1.65 13.24 -20.81
CA GLN A 139 -2.46 14.09 -21.69
C GLN A 139 -1.66 14.76 -22.83
N ASP A 140 -0.47 15.31 -22.57
CA ASP A 140 0.41 15.86 -23.64
C ASP A 140 1.55 14.90 -24.03
N LYS A 141 1.20 13.86 -24.80
CA LYS A 141 2.12 12.83 -25.32
C LYS A 141 3.26 13.35 -26.21
N HIS A 142 3.32 14.66 -26.51
CA HIS A 142 4.33 15.25 -27.39
C HIS A 142 5.38 16.10 -26.67
N HIS A 143 5.17 16.45 -25.39
CA HIS A 143 6.06 17.34 -24.63
C HIS A 143 6.48 16.79 -23.25
N TRP A 144 6.41 15.47 -23.04
CA TRP A 144 6.90 14.84 -21.80
C TRP A 144 8.41 15.12 -21.58
N GLN A 145 8.71 15.84 -20.50
CA GLN A 145 10.05 15.86 -19.91
C GLN A 145 10.39 14.44 -19.40
N GLY A 146 11.65 14.00 -19.53
CA GLY A 146 12.13 12.68 -19.10
C GLY A 146 12.28 11.64 -20.21
N VAL A 147 11.56 11.75 -21.33
CA VAL A 147 11.53 10.71 -22.38
C VAL A 147 12.88 10.46 -23.05
N SER A 148 13.73 11.49 -23.13
CA SER A 148 15.04 11.42 -23.79
C SER A 148 16.14 10.80 -22.93
N HIS A 149 16.20 11.12 -21.64
CA HIS A 149 17.17 10.54 -20.69
C HIS A 149 16.79 9.14 -20.21
N TYR A 150 15.52 8.74 -20.24
CA TYR A 150 15.14 7.37 -19.89
C TYR A 150 15.84 6.33 -20.79
N LEU A 151 16.18 6.72 -22.01
CA LEU A 151 16.95 5.91 -22.98
C LEU A 151 18.48 5.92 -22.71
N ALA A 152 18.94 6.60 -21.65
CA ALA A 152 20.35 6.89 -21.39
C ALA A 152 20.83 6.62 -19.95
N GLU A 153 20.03 6.89 -18.91
CA GLU A 153 20.49 6.93 -17.50
C GLU A 153 20.69 5.56 -16.83
N ASP A 154 20.03 4.51 -17.33
CA ASP A 154 20.26 3.11 -16.96
C ASP A 154 21.75 2.70 -17.11
N ARG A 155 22.51 3.45 -17.92
CA ARG A 155 23.95 3.23 -18.20
C ARG A 155 24.90 3.75 -17.13
N GLU A 156 24.52 4.77 -16.36
CA GLU A 156 25.36 5.31 -15.28
C GLU A 156 25.04 4.63 -13.93
N ALA A 157 24.14 3.65 -13.96
CA ALA A 157 23.55 2.98 -12.82
C ALA A 157 24.48 2.03 -12.01
N GLN A 158 25.80 2.21 -12.10
CA GLN A 158 26.78 1.24 -11.58
C GLN A 158 27.82 1.81 -10.61
N PHE A 159 27.95 3.14 -10.48
CA PHE A 159 29.26 3.73 -10.13
C PHE A 159 29.47 4.26 -8.70
N ALA A 160 28.46 4.44 -7.85
CA ALA A 160 28.64 5.26 -6.63
C ALA A 160 27.99 4.74 -5.32
N LYS A 161 27.74 3.43 -5.18
CA LYS A 161 27.42 2.79 -3.88
C LYS A 161 28.57 2.78 -2.84
N GLU A 162 29.75 3.33 -3.17
CA GLU A 162 31.01 3.02 -2.46
C GLU A 162 31.31 3.79 -1.15
N ASN A 163 30.63 4.90 -0.83
CA ASN A 163 31.20 5.91 0.09
C ASN A 163 30.38 6.21 1.38
N ALA A 164 29.86 5.17 2.02
CA ALA A 164 29.03 5.28 3.23
C ALA A 164 29.80 5.68 4.53
N GLN A 165 29.19 6.64 5.26
CA GLN A 165 28.97 6.65 6.73
C GLN A 165 30.08 6.87 7.79
N SER A 166 29.58 7.41 8.93
CA SER A 166 30.06 7.45 10.33
C SER A 166 30.67 8.77 10.85
N HIS A 167 30.48 9.24 12.10
CA HIS A 167 29.47 9.16 13.20
C HIS A 167 30.04 9.96 14.40
N GLY A 168 29.27 10.28 15.45
CA GLY A 168 29.78 10.85 16.72
C GLY A 168 28.75 11.05 17.84
N GLU A 169 29.16 10.94 19.12
CA GLU A 169 28.29 10.82 20.33
C GLU A 169 28.40 11.98 21.37
N PRO A 170 27.49 12.09 22.40
CA PRO A 170 27.48 13.12 23.47
C PRO A 170 27.51 12.61 24.95
N ILE A 171 27.36 13.52 25.96
CA ILE A 171 27.53 13.37 27.45
C ILE A 171 26.59 14.38 28.20
N ALA A 172 26.42 14.49 29.54
CA ALA A 172 25.73 13.68 30.59
C ALA A 172 25.39 14.58 31.85
N SER A 173 24.64 14.12 32.87
CA SER A 173 23.95 14.94 33.93
C SER A 173 24.23 14.57 35.44
N ASN A 174 23.37 14.97 36.42
CA ASN A 174 23.67 15.07 37.87
C ASN A 174 22.53 14.56 38.82
N GLU A 175 22.85 14.17 40.07
CA GLU A 175 22.21 13.03 40.78
C GLU A 175 20.87 13.19 41.58
N ASP A 176 20.64 14.20 42.43
CA ASP A 176 19.67 14.07 43.56
C ASP A 176 18.23 14.65 43.35
N ILE A 177 17.31 13.84 42.78
CA ILE A 177 15.80 13.85 42.73
C ILE A 177 15.44 12.52 42.00
N ALA A 178 14.22 11.97 42.11
CA ALA A 178 13.85 10.77 41.34
C ALA A 178 14.08 10.98 39.82
N LEU A 179 14.94 10.17 39.19
CA LEU A 179 15.53 10.43 37.87
C LEU A 179 14.52 10.84 36.77
N PRO A 180 13.32 10.21 36.62
CA PRO A 180 12.32 10.66 35.65
C PRO A 180 11.81 12.08 35.92
N LEU A 181 11.64 12.42 37.21
CA LEU A 181 11.22 13.75 37.65
C LEU A 181 12.35 14.78 37.52
N GLN A 182 13.63 14.37 37.55
CA GLN A 182 14.76 15.23 37.18
C GLN A 182 14.73 15.61 35.71
N HIS A 183 14.52 14.62 34.83
CA HIS A 183 14.46 14.87 33.39
C HIS A 183 13.26 15.77 33.02
N LEU A 184 12.20 15.73 33.82
CA LEU A 184 11.02 16.60 33.68
C LEU A 184 11.19 17.99 34.34
N ALA A 185 12.11 18.16 35.30
CA ALA A 185 12.27 19.42 36.04
C ALA A 185 12.59 20.63 35.13
N PRO A 186 13.52 20.54 34.15
CA PRO A 186 13.80 21.65 33.24
C PRO A 186 12.61 22.00 32.34
N PHE A 187 11.73 21.04 32.02
CA PHE A 187 10.51 21.30 31.27
C PHE A 187 9.53 22.15 32.10
N ILE A 188 9.16 21.66 33.29
CA ILE A 188 8.14 22.32 34.13
C ILE A 188 8.61 23.68 34.64
N ALA A 189 9.87 23.79 35.08
CA ALA A 189 10.40 25.03 35.68
C ALA A 189 10.41 26.23 34.72
N HIS A 190 10.43 26.00 33.40
CA HIS A 190 10.45 27.05 32.37
C HIS A 190 9.08 27.38 31.78
N LEU A 191 8.00 26.68 32.14
CA LEU A 191 6.63 27.01 31.72
C LEU A 191 6.25 28.46 32.11
N PRO A 192 5.17 29.05 31.56
CA PRO A 192 4.51 30.20 32.17
C PRO A 192 4.27 29.92 33.66
N HIS A 193 4.72 30.83 34.53
CA HIS A 193 4.69 30.62 35.99
C HIS A 193 5.40 29.33 36.46
N GLY A 194 6.34 28.79 35.68
CA GLY A 194 6.93 27.46 35.80
C GLY A 194 7.62 27.17 37.14
N GLN A 195 8.22 28.18 37.79
CA GLN A 195 8.76 28.01 39.15
C GLN A 195 7.64 27.75 40.18
N ALA A 196 6.47 28.38 40.02
CA ALA A 196 5.31 28.12 40.87
C ALA A 196 4.66 26.76 40.56
N LEU A 197 4.61 26.37 39.28
CA LEU A 197 4.15 25.04 38.85
C LEU A 197 5.09 23.91 39.31
N TRP A 198 6.40 24.15 39.32
CA TRP A 198 7.39 23.21 39.83
C TRP A 198 7.31 23.06 41.36
N ASN A 199 7.12 24.17 42.09
CA ASN A 199 6.82 24.13 43.51
C ASN A 199 5.48 23.44 43.81
N TYR A 200 4.46 23.64 42.97
CA TYR A 200 3.18 22.94 43.06
C TYR A 200 3.37 21.43 42.92
N VAL A 201 4.10 20.97 41.89
CA VAL A 201 4.44 19.55 41.70
C VAL A 201 5.17 19.01 42.94
N LEU A 202 6.29 19.62 43.33
CA LEU A 202 7.14 19.10 44.41
C LEU A 202 6.45 19.07 45.78
N ASN A 203 5.67 20.10 46.12
CA ASN A 203 5.24 20.39 47.49
C ASN A 203 3.71 20.49 47.66
N GLY A 204 2.97 20.87 46.61
CA GLY A 204 1.53 21.20 46.70
C GLY A 204 1.25 22.63 47.12
N GLU A 205 2.24 23.51 47.05
CA GLU A 205 2.04 24.95 47.22
C GLU A 205 0.98 25.45 46.22
N TYR A 206 0.13 26.38 46.65
CA TYR A 206 -0.97 26.99 45.87
C TYR A 206 -2.19 26.09 45.53
N GLN A 207 -2.25 24.81 45.97
CA GLN A 207 -3.34 23.88 45.62
C GLN A 207 -4.78 24.34 45.97
N ASN A 208 -4.95 25.27 46.92
CA ASN A 208 -6.24 25.84 47.33
C ASN A 208 -6.37 27.34 47.00
N ASP A 209 -5.50 27.87 46.14
CA ASP A 209 -5.44 29.30 45.79
C ASP A 209 -6.02 29.52 44.39
N THR A 210 -6.85 30.56 44.25
CA THR A 210 -7.33 31.05 42.94
C THR A 210 -6.21 31.40 41.96
N LEU A 211 -5.02 31.72 42.48
CA LEU A 211 -3.81 31.92 41.66
C LEU A 211 -3.36 30.67 40.89
N LEU A 212 -3.55 29.45 41.42
CA LEU A 212 -3.14 28.23 40.71
C LEU A 212 -3.99 28.00 39.46
N GLN A 213 -5.30 28.22 39.54
CA GLN A 213 -6.17 28.12 38.36
C GLN A 213 -5.80 29.15 37.28
N ALA A 214 -5.43 30.38 37.66
CA ALA A 214 -4.93 31.36 36.70
C ALA A 214 -3.62 30.88 36.03
N HIS A 215 -2.65 30.41 36.81
CA HIS A 215 -1.38 29.88 36.26
C HIS A 215 -1.55 28.63 35.39
N LEU A 216 -2.59 27.83 35.60
CA LEU A 216 -2.90 26.65 34.79
C LEU A 216 -3.58 27.01 33.47
N VAL A 217 -4.47 28.01 33.45
CA VAL A 217 -5.10 28.53 32.21
C VAL A 217 -4.07 29.20 31.28
N ASP A 218 -3.02 29.82 31.83
CA ASP A 218 -1.93 30.36 31.00
C ASP A 218 -1.14 29.27 30.22
N LEU A 219 -1.33 27.98 30.55
CA LEU A 219 -0.69 26.85 29.86
C LEU A 219 -1.35 26.48 28.53
N ASP A 220 -2.60 26.86 28.28
CA ASP A 220 -3.34 26.55 27.06
C ASP A 220 -2.61 27.11 25.80
N SER A 221 -1.72 28.09 25.99
CA SER A 221 -0.87 28.70 24.95
C SER A 221 0.48 28.02 24.69
N VAL A 222 0.86 26.98 25.46
CA VAL A 222 2.21 26.41 25.46
C VAL A 222 2.31 25.18 24.57
N LEU A 223 3.15 25.25 23.53
CA LEU A 223 3.45 24.11 22.68
C LEU A 223 4.43 23.14 23.35
N VAL A 224 3.97 21.94 23.73
CA VAL A 224 4.69 20.95 24.55
C VAL A 224 6.05 20.60 23.95
N LEU A 225 6.12 20.22 22.67
CA LEU A 225 7.40 19.85 22.05
C LEU A 225 8.33 21.05 21.83
N HIS A 226 7.80 22.21 21.47
CA HIS A 226 8.63 23.42 21.34
C HIS A 226 9.26 23.76 22.70
N HIS A 227 8.47 23.70 23.76
CA HIS A 227 8.91 23.95 25.12
C HIS A 227 9.93 22.92 25.61
N ALA A 228 9.68 21.62 25.37
CA ALA A 228 10.64 20.56 25.66
C ALA A 228 11.94 20.70 24.86
N LYS A 229 11.87 21.02 23.55
CA LYS A 229 13.05 21.21 22.69
C LYS A 229 13.96 22.33 23.19
N CYS A 230 13.35 23.42 23.68
CA CYS A 230 14.07 24.59 24.19
C CYS A 230 14.63 24.39 25.60
N TYR A 231 13.92 23.71 26.49
CA TYR A 231 14.24 23.71 27.93
C TYR A 231 14.49 22.34 28.56
N SER A 232 14.05 21.22 27.96
CA SER A 232 14.43 19.86 28.37
C SER A 232 14.65 18.92 27.16
N PRO A 233 15.80 19.00 26.46
CA PRO A 233 16.03 18.25 25.22
C PRO A 233 15.96 16.72 25.36
N ASP A 234 16.25 16.17 26.54
CA ASP A 234 16.14 14.73 26.80
C ASP A 234 14.68 14.29 26.99
N PHE A 235 13.85 15.12 27.63
CA PHE A 235 12.41 14.88 27.68
C PHE A 235 11.76 15.06 26.30
N TYR A 236 12.22 16.01 25.49
CA TYR A 236 11.81 16.13 24.07
C TYR A 236 12.10 14.85 23.28
N ARG A 237 13.33 14.31 23.36
CA ARG A 237 13.69 13.02 22.72
C ARG A 237 12.86 11.87 23.25
N HIS A 238 12.53 11.87 24.54
CA HIS A 238 11.68 10.86 25.17
C HIS A 238 10.24 10.91 24.62
N ILE A 239 9.67 12.10 24.45
CA ILE A 239 8.36 12.27 23.80
C ILE A 239 8.39 11.68 22.39
N LEU A 240 9.35 12.09 21.54
CA LEU A 240 9.46 11.58 20.16
C LEU A 240 9.55 10.04 20.11
N ARG A 241 10.33 9.43 21.00
CA ARG A 241 10.46 7.97 21.08
C ARG A 241 9.17 7.27 21.51
N CYS A 242 8.42 7.84 22.45
CA CYS A 242 7.18 7.22 22.96
C CYS A 242 6.02 7.35 21.96
N CYS A 243 6.01 8.41 21.16
CA CYS A 243 5.00 8.59 20.13
C CYS A 243 5.29 7.82 18.83
N HIS A 244 6.45 7.15 18.71
CA HIS A 244 6.83 6.36 17.55
C HIS A 244 6.78 7.10 16.19
N TYR A 245 7.02 8.42 16.18
CA TYR A 245 7.00 9.24 14.97
C TYR A 245 8.41 9.57 14.44
N ASP A 246 8.54 9.58 13.12
CA ASP A 246 9.74 10.00 12.39
C ASP A 246 9.87 11.54 12.23
N SER A 247 8.91 12.29 12.77
CA SER A 247 8.85 13.77 12.71
C SER A 247 8.55 14.39 14.09
N ILE A 248 8.24 15.69 14.15
CA ILE A 248 7.83 16.38 15.39
C ILE A 248 6.30 16.38 15.45
N PRO A 249 5.65 15.52 16.28
CA PRO A 249 4.20 15.42 16.29
C PRO A 249 3.52 16.73 16.73
N ALA A 250 2.35 17.01 16.17
CA ALA A 250 1.49 18.10 16.58
C ALA A 250 1.00 17.90 18.03
N GLN A 251 0.59 18.99 18.69
CA GLN A 251 0.16 18.97 20.10
C GLN A 251 -0.89 17.86 20.39
N HIS A 252 -1.85 17.68 19.47
CA HIS A 252 -2.91 16.70 19.62
C HIS A 252 -2.45 15.24 19.39
N GLU A 253 -1.41 15.02 18.59
CA GLU A 253 -0.83 13.69 18.33
C GLU A 253 0.02 13.18 19.51
N ILE A 254 0.49 14.09 20.37
CA ILE A 254 1.20 13.74 21.61
C ILE A 254 0.22 13.17 22.66
N LEU A 255 -1.04 13.62 22.66
CA LEU A 255 -2.02 13.31 23.69
C LEU A 255 -2.31 11.80 23.82
N PRO A 256 -2.58 11.01 22.73
CA PRO A 256 -2.76 9.56 22.82
C PRO A 256 -1.63 8.84 23.56
N TYR A 257 -0.38 9.24 23.31
CA TYR A 257 0.81 8.63 23.90
C TYR A 257 1.19 9.20 25.28
N LEU A 258 0.39 10.08 25.87
CA LEU A 258 0.72 10.73 27.14
C LEU A 258 0.92 9.72 28.30
N ALA A 259 0.22 8.59 28.27
CA ALA A 259 0.43 7.49 29.20
C ALA A 259 1.86 6.92 29.13
N ASP A 260 2.41 6.85 27.91
CA ASP A 260 3.69 6.21 27.59
C ASP A 260 4.85 7.20 27.78
N ILE A 261 4.64 8.46 27.39
CA ILE A 261 5.51 9.59 27.71
C ILE A 261 5.73 9.69 29.23
N LEU A 262 4.65 9.59 30.01
CA LEU A 262 4.73 9.66 31.48
C LEU A 262 5.06 8.30 32.13
N ARG A 263 5.12 7.19 31.39
CA ARG A 263 5.36 5.83 31.94
C ARG A 263 6.56 5.74 32.88
N PRO A 264 7.75 6.31 32.58
CA PRO A 264 8.89 6.26 33.51
C PRO A 264 8.62 6.99 34.84
N LEU A 265 7.77 8.02 34.82
CA LEU A 265 7.34 8.75 36.02
C LEU A 265 6.26 7.97 36.79
N LEU A 266 5.31 7.35 36.10
CA LEU A 266 4.29 6.48 36.69
C LEU A 266 4.95 5.29 37.42
N GLU A 267 5.87 4.59 36.75
CA GLU A 267 6.60 3.42 37.26
C GLU A 267 7.49 3.71 38.47
N VAL A 268 7.95 4.95 38.67
CA VAL A 268 8.82 5.31 39.79
C VAL A 268 8.04 5.96 40.95
N LEU A 269 6.95 6.68 40.68
CA LEU A 269 6.21 7.41 41.71
C LEU A 269 5.03 6.62 42.31
N LEU A 270 4.46 5.65 41.60
CA LEU A 270 3.26 4.92 42.02
C LEU A 270 3.43 3.56 42.73
N PRO A 271 4.57 2.82 42.66
CA PRO A 271 4.64 1.46 43.25
C PRO A 271 4.48 1.34 44.77
N ASP A 272 4.82 2.39 45.54
CA ASP A 272 4.60 2.40 47.00
C ASP A 272 3.30 3.10 47.33
N ASN A 273 2.24 2.30 47.49
CA ASN A 273 0.89 2.76 47.86
C ASN A 273 0.81 3.51 49.22
N ARG A 274 1.91 3.57 49.99
CA ARG A 274 2.00 4.35 51.23
C ARG A 274 2.67 5.71 51.04
N ASN A 275 3.32 5.94 49.90
CA ASN A 275 4.00 7.20 49.59
C ASN A 275 3.04 8.21 48.94
N LEU A 276 2.11 8.71 49.76
CA LEU A 276 1.12 9.73 49.38
C LEU A 276 1.74 10.97 48.72
N LEU A 277 3.00 11.32 49.07
CA LEU A 277 3.70 12.46 48.49
C LEU A 277 4.03 12.24 47.00
N ASN A 278 4.53 11.06 46.63
CA ASN A 278 4.85 10.72 45.25
C ASN A 278 3.59 10.51 44.39
N GLN A 279 2.53 9.93 44.97
CA GLN A 279 1.22 9.85 44.31
C GLN A 279 0.65 11.25 44.01
N GLN A 280 0.71 12.19 44.96
CA GLN A 280 0.29 13.57 44.73
C GLN A 280 1.18 14.29 43.69
N ARG A 281 2.50 14.10 43.72
CA ARG A 281 3.41 14.61 42.67
C ARG A 281 3.00 14.14 41.27
N CYS A 282 2.67 12.85 41.13
CA CYS A 282 2.21 12.28 39.88
C CYS A 282 0.92 12.94 39.37
N LEU A 283 -0.12 13.05 40.21
CA LEU A 283 -1.39 13.68 39.83
C LEU A 283 -1.23 15.14 39.39
N ARG A 284 -0.31 15.89 40.03
CA ARG A 284 -0.05 17.31 39.69
C ARG A 284 0.69 17.47 38.36
N VAL A 285 1.56 16.52 38.01
CA VAL A 285 2.16 16.49 36.67
C VAL A 285 1.10 16.20 35.60
N VAL A 286 0.24 15.20 35.83
CA VAL A 286 -0.87 14.87 34.91
C VAL A 286 -1.83 16.07 34.73
N GLU A 287 -2.12 16.80 35.79
CA GLU A 287 -2.94 18.02 35.74
C GLU A 287 -2.30 19.16 34.94
N ILE A 288 -0.99 19.36 35.06
CA ILE A 288 -0.25 20.31 34.19
C ILE A 288 -0.36 19.87 32.72
N PHE A 289 -0.24 18.57 32.41
CA PHE A 289 -0.41 18.09 31.04
C PHE A 289 -1.84 18.20 30.53
N PHE A 290 -2.87 17.97 31.37
CA PHE A 290 -4.27 18.17 30.99
C PHE A 290 -4.53 19.60 30.52
N HIS A 291 -3.98 20.61 31.21
CA HIS A 291 -4.04 22.01 30.76
C HIS A 291 -3.17 22.29 29.51
N LEU A 292 -1.97 21.71 29.42
CA LEU A 292 -1.14 21.81 28.20
C LEU A 292 -1.84 21.23 26.94
N PHE A 293 -2.79 20.31 27.10
CA PHE A 293 -3.62 19.76 26.02
C PHE A 293 -5.03 20.35 25.98
N ASP A 294 -5.21 21.61 26.37
CA ASP A 294 -6.48 22.36 26.25
C ASP A 294 -7.68 21.61 26.86
N GLN A 295 -7.43 20.95 27.99
CA GLN A 295 -8.41 20.19 28.78
C GLN A 295 -9.11 19.05 27.99
N GLN A 296 -8.48 18.56 26.92
CA GLN A 296 -8.95 17.39 26.18
C GLN A 296 -8.95 16.11 27.05
N ASP A 297 -9.86 15.18 26.77
CA ASP A 297 -9.99 13.93 27.52
C ASP A 297 -8.69 13.11 27.46
N LEU A 298 -8.14 12.76 28.64
CA LEU A 298 -6.88 12.02 28.75
C LEU A 298 -7.01 10.56 28.28
N PRO A 299 -5.91 9.92 27.79
CA PRO A 299 -5.88 8.51 27.39
C PRO A 299 -6.51 7.53 28.41
N LYS A 300 -7.17 6.49 27.89
CA LYS A 300 -7.85 5.43 28.67
C LYS A 300 -6.85 4.68 29.58
N GLU A 301 -5.59 4.64 29.16
CA GLU A 301 -4.44 4.03 29.80
C GLU A 301 -4.05 4.80 31.08
N LEU A 302 -4.05 6.14 31.04
CA LEU A 302 -3.85 6.95 32.25
C LEU A 302 -4.98 6.72 33.26
N ARG A 303 -6.23 6.60 32.79
CA ARG A 303 -7.36 6.28 33.64
C ARG A 303 -7.18 4.92 34.34
N SER A 304 -6.74 3.88 33.62
CA SER A 304 -6.56 2.54 34.19
C SER A 304 -5.40 2.44 35.21
N VAL A 305 -4.35 3.26 35.05
CA VAL A 305 -3.23 3.34 35.99
C VAL A 305 -3.57 4.18 37.22
N LEU A 306 -4.28 5.31 37.06
CA LEU A 306 -4.58 6.23 38.16
C LEU A 306 -5.80 5.81 38.99
N VAL A 307 -6.78 5.16 38.36
CA VAL A 307 -8.04 4.69 38.95
C VAL A 307 -8.03 3.16 39.10
N GLN A 308 -7.47 2.68 40.21
CA GLN A 308 -7.59 1.28 40.64
C GLN A 308 -8.57 1.14 41.81
N ASP A 309 -8.89 -0.10 42.16
CA ASP A 309 -9.89 -0.42 43.18
C ASP A 309 -9.46 0.01 44.60
N GLN A 310 -10.41 -0.04 45.55
CA GLN A 310 -10.41 0.67 46.85
C GLN A 310 -9.24 0.40 47.85
N ALA A 311 -8.19 -0.33 47.47
CA ALA A 311 -6.99 -0.57 48.28
C ALA A 311 -5.67 -0.02 47.68
N SER A 312 -5.64 0.42 46.42
CA SER A 312 -4.41 0.90 45.73
C SER A 312 -4.58 2.18 44.90
N ALA A 313 -5.80 2.74 44.79
CA ALA A 313 -6.10 3.90 43.96
C ALA A 313 -5.26 5.16 44.26
N CYS A 314 -4.79 5.85 43.21
CA CYS A 314 -4.25 7.20 43.32
C CYS A 314 -5.37 8.26 43.40
N ILE A 315 -6.46 8.03 42.66
CA ILE A 315 -7.69 8.84 42.66
C ILE A 315 -8.91 7.92 42.42
N SER A 316 -10.11 8.32 42.89
CA SER A 316 -11.34 7.54 42.64
C SER A 316 -11.91 7.84 41.25
N ALA A 317 -12.65 6.90 40.66
CA ALA A 317 -13.25 7.06 39.33
C ALA A 317 -14.07 8.36 39.22
N MET A 318 -14.98 8.61 40.16
CA MET A 318 -15.81 9.82 40.16
C MET A 318 -14.98 11.12 40.26
N ALA A 319 -13.84 11.11 40.98
CA ALA A 319 -12.96 12.25 41.09
C ALA A 319 -12.01 12.41 39.88
N TYR A 320 -11.82 11.35 39.08
CA TYR A 320 -11.12 11.41 37.80
C TYR A 320 -12.00 12.08 36.73
N GLU A 321 -13.22 11.58 36.51
CA GLU A 321 -14.16 12.14 35.52
C GLU A 321 -14.50 13.62 35.82
N GLN A 322 -14.52 14.01 37.11
CA GLN A 322 -14.74 15.41 37.52
C GLN A 322 -13.53 16.34 37.29
N ARG A 323 -12.33 15.80 37.04
CA ARG A 323 -11.08 16.57 37.02
C ARG A 323 -10.36 16.55 35.67
N PHE A 324 -10.60 15.53 34.83
CA PHE A 324 -9.87 15.28 33.59
C PHE A 324 -10.77 14.91 32.40
N SER A 325 -12.04 15.39 32.39
CA SER A 325 -12.98 15.12 31.31
C SER A 325 -13.92 16.30 31.05
N LEU A 326 -14.21 16.58 29.77
CA LEU A 326 -15.04 17.73 29.39
C LEU A 326 -16.55 17.43 29.54
N PRO A 327 -17.35 18.34 30.13
CA PRO A 327 -18.79 18.15 30.27
C PRO A 327 -19.53 18.38 28.94
N SER A 328 -19.70 17.30 28.15
CA SER A 328 -20.50 17.28 26.93
C SER A 328 -21.96 16.91 27.21
N LEU A 329 -22.83 17.90 27.34
CA LEU A 329 -24.29 17.73 27.27
C LEU A 329 -24.77 18.03 25.85
N ALA A 330 -25.38 17.04 25.19
CA ALA A 330 -26.12 17.26 23.95
C ALA A 330 -27.49 17.87 24.26
N GLU A 331 -28.05 18.64 23.31
CA GLU A 331 -29.46 19.07 23.40
C GLU A 331 -30.41 17.89 23.19
N GLU A 332 -31.66 18.04 23.63
CA GLU A 332 -32.66 16.97 23.54
C GLU A 332 -32.99 16.67 22.06
N ASN A 333 -32.57 15.50 21.58
CA ASN A 333 -32.62 15.00 20.19
C ASN A 333 -31.50 15.43 19.23
N ASP A 334 -30.34 15.92 19.71
CA ASP A 334 -29.17 16.22 18.85
C ASP A 334 -27.96 15.30 19.15
N ILE A 335 -26.93 15.38 18.30
CA ILE A 335 -25.59 14.87 18.57
C ILE A 335 -24.72 15.93 19.24
N SER A 336 -23.79 15.50 20.10
CA SER A 336 -22.81 16.44 20.68
C SER A 336 -21.91 17.01 19.59
N ALA A 337 -21.38 18.22 19.79
CA ALA A 337 -20.41 18.82 18.86
C ALA A 337 -19.18 17.91 18.64
N LYS A 338 -18.73 17.20 19.69
CA LYS A 338 -17.66 16.20 19.62
C LYS A 338 -18.03 15.01 18.72
N THR A 339 -19.22 14.44 18.90
CA THR A 339 -19.74 13.36 18.04
C THR A 339 -19.88 13.84 16.59
N LYS A 340 -20.35 15.07 16.36
CA LYS A 340 -20.48 15.62 15.01
C LYS A 340 -19.12 15.81 14.34
N GLN A 341 -18.11 16.30 15.06
CA GLN A 341 -16.75 16.43 14.55
C GLN A 341 -16.15 15.06 14.19
N GLN A 342 -16.38 14.03 15.01
CA GLN A 342 -15.95 12.66 14.71
C GLN A 342 -16.64 12.10 13.45
N ILE A 343 -17.96 12.27 13.33
CA ILE A 343 -18.71 11.82 12.14
C ILE A 343 -18.24 12.55 10.87
N ASN A 344 -17.95 13.85 10.96
CA ASN A 344 -17.42 14.60 9.82
C ASN A 344 -16.06 14.04 9.37
N ALA A 345 -15.11 13.86 10.30
CA ALA A 345 -13.80 13.30 9.97
C ALA A 345 -13.87 11.90 9.34
N ILE A 346 -14.84 11.07 9.76
CA ILE A 346 -15.12 9.77 9.15
C ILE A 346 -15.66 9.92 7.72
N ILE A 347 -16.56 10.88 7.46
CA ILE A 347 -17.04 11.15 6.09
C ILE A 347 -15.89 11.60 5.21
N ASP A 348 -15.12 12.60 5.67
CA ASP A 348 -14.02 13.20 4.93
C ASP A 348 -12.93 12.14 4.58
N SER A 349 -12.70 11.16 5.46
CA SER A 349 -11.77 10.04 5.20
C SER A 349 -12.31 8.99 4.22
N LEU A 350 -13.64 8.88 4.06
CA LEU A 350 -14.28 7.88 3.21
C LEU A 350 -14.49 8.34 1.77
N ASP A 351 -14.30 9.64 1.49
CA ASP A 351 -14.23 10.17 0.12
C ASP A 351 -13.10 9.49 -0.68
N HIS A 352 -12.05 9.04 0.02
CA HIS A 352 -10.91 8.29 -0.54
C HIS A 352 -10.97 6.79 -0.19
N TYR A 353 -12.14 6.20 -0.41
CA TYR A 353 -12.52 4.82 -0.08
C TYR A 353 -11.49 3.72 -0.39
N THR A 354 -10.58 3.91 -1.35
CA THR A 354 -9.54 2.94 -1.69
C THR A 354 -8.44 2.80 -0.64
N LEU A 355 -8.24 3.80 0.23
CA LEU A 355 -7.30 3.75 1.35
C LEU A 355 -7.93 3.21 2.64
N CYS A 356 -9.26 3.18 2.70
CA CYS A 356 -9.99 2.79 3.90
C CYS A 356 -9.85 1.30 4.26
N ASP A 357 -9.93 1.02 5.56
CA ASP A 357 -9.67 -0.29 6.14
C ASP A 357 -10.60 -0.63 7.33
N TYR A 358 -10.25 -1.67 8.10
CA TYR A 358 -11.01 -2.09 9.27
C TYR A 358 -10.98 -1.11 10.46
N GLN A 359 -10.00 -0.19 10.54
CA GLN A 359 -9.98 0.86 11.55
C GLN A 359 -11.11 1.87 11.30
N ASP A 360 -11.34 2.27 10.05
CA ASP A 360 -12.48 3.16 9.71
C ASP A 360 -13.82 2.53 10.10
N TYR A 361 -13.96 1.22 9.89
CA TYR A 361 -15.14 0.48 10.33
C TYR A 361 -15.33 0.50 11.86
N GLN A 362 -14.25 0.39 12.62
CA GLN A 362 -14.27 0.51 14.09
C GLN A 362 -14.55 1.93 14.55
N ASP A 363 -14.08 2.95 13.83
CA ASP A 363 -14.32 4.35 14.15
C ASP A 363 -15.78 4.74 13.87
N ILE A 364 -16.39 4.21 12.79
CA ILE A 364 -17.84 4.27 12.56
C ILE A 364 -18.59 3.57 13.70
N GLU A 365 -18.18 2.37 14.13
CA GLU A 365 -18.83 1.70 15.27
C GLU A 365 -18.75 2.56 16.54
N GLN A 366 -17.57 3.09 16.86
CA GLN A 366 -17.33 3.88 18.08
C GLN A 366 -18.10 5.21 18.09
N ALA A 367 -18.10 5.96 16.97
CA ALA A 367 -18.76 7.27 16.87
C ALA A 367 -20.28 7.17 17.06
N PHE A 368 -20.90 6.08 16.59
CA PHE A 368 -22.35 5.90 16.63
C PHE A 368 -22.86 5.02 17.78
N ALA A 369 -21.99 4.26 18.47
CA ALA A 369 -22.38 3.34 19.56
C ALA A 369 -23.04 4.03 20.77
N THR A 370 -22.67 5.28 21.08
CA THR A 370 -23.05 5.94 22.35
C THR A 370 -24.25 6.88 22.27
N ASN A 371 -24.65 7.34 21.08
CA ASN A 371 -25.80 8.24 20.90
C ASN A 371 -26.73 7.74 19.79
N ARG A 372 -27.94 7.29 20.17
CA ARG A 372 -28.92 6.80 19.20
C ARG A 372 -29.37 7.87 18.20
N HIS A 373 -29.39 9.14 18.59
CA HIS A 373 -29.75 10.24 17.69
C HIS A 373 -28.76 10.40 16.52
N ALA A 374 -27.53 9.89 16.63
CA ALA A 374 -26.57 9.88 15.53
C ALA A 374 -27.05 9.07 14.32
N TYR A 375 -27.95 8.09 14.49
CA TYR A 375 -28.56 7.36 13.37
C TYR A 375 -29.54 8.22 12.54
N ASN A 376 -29.84 9.44 12.97
CA ASN A 376 -30.55 10.41 12.13
C ASN A 376 -29.61 10.98 11.06
N TYR A 377 -29.66 10.41 9.85
CA TYR A 377 -28.86 10.85 8.71
C TYR A 377 -28.98 12.35 8.40
N GLN A 378 -30.09 13.00 8.78
CA GLN A 378 -30.30 14.44 8.56
C GLN A 378 -29.31 15.33 9.34
N LEU A 379 -28.61 14.80 10.34
CA LEU A 379 -27.64 15.54 11.17
C LEU A 379 -26.23 15.63 10.54
N TRP A 380 -25.93 14.76 9.57
CA TRP A 380 -24.59 14.56 8.98
C TRP A 380 -24.57 14.29 7.46
N GLN A 381 -25.73 14.10 6.80
CA GLN A 381 -25.79 14.08 5.34
C GLN A 381 -25.23 15.38 4.74
N ARG A 382 -24.63 15.25 3.56
CA ARG A 382 -23.95 16.32 2.84
C ARG A 382 -24.81 16.92 1.72
N GLU A 383 -24.43 18.09 1.20
CA GLU A 383 -25.14 18.74 0.09
C GLU A 383 -24.71 18.20 -1.28
N GLU A 384 -23.43 17.82 -1.43
CA GLU A 384 -22.87 17.33 -2.70
C GLU A 384 -23.25 15.85 -2.96
N GLU A 385 -23.43 15.48 -4.23
CA GLU A 385 -23.98 14.14 -4.58
C GLU A 385 -22.97 13.00 -4.34
N ASP A 386 -21.68 13.31 -4.47
CA ASP A 386 -20.58 12.35 -4.31
C ASP A 386 -20.32 12.10 -2.80
N GLU A 387 -20.14 13.16 -2.00
CA GLU A 387 -20.11 13.06 -0.52
C GLU A 387 -21.38 12.36 0.05
N GLN A 388 -22.55 12.57 -0.57
CA GLN A 388 -23.77 11.87 -0.19
C GLN A 388 -23.73 10.36 -0.45
N THR A 389 -23.00 9.91 -1.45
CA THR A 389 -22.81 8.49 -1.76
C THR A 389 -21.98 7.83 -0.65
N VAL A 390 -20.92 8.51 -0.20
CA VAL A 390 -20.14 8.12 0.98
C VAL A 390 -20.97 8.13 2.26
N CYS A 391 -21.82 9.14 2.46
CA CYS A 391 -22.77 9.16 3.57
C CYS A 391 -23.75 7.96 3.52
N ARG A 392 -24.16 7.50 2.33
CA ARG A 392 -25.01 6.31 2.18
C ARG A 392 -24.27 5.01 2.50
N LEU A 393 -22.96 4.93 2.27
CA LEU A 393 -22.11 3.83 2.71
C LEU A 393 -22.09 3.71 4.24
N ILE A 394 -21.85 4.82 4.96
CA ILE A 394 -21.98 4.88 6.42
C ILE A 394 -23.38 4.40 6.84
N GLY A 395 -24.44 4.93 6.20
CA GLY A 395 -25.81 4.52 6.47
C GLY A 395 -26.05 3.01 6.34
N ALA A 396 -25.49 2.36 5.32
CA ALA A 396 -25.59 0.91 5.13
C ALA A 396 -24.84 0.12 6.22
N ILE A 397 -23.68 0.59 6.67
CA ILE A 397 -22.92 0.00 7.78
C ILE A 397 -23.68 0.12 9.10
N LEU A 398 -24.26 1.29 9.39
CA LEU A 398 -25.09 1.51 10.59
C LEU A 398 -26.33 0.61 10.62
N LEU A 399 -26.99 0.42 9.48
CA LEU A 399 -28.10 -0.53 9.35
C LEU A 399 -27.65 -1.97 9.62
N ASN A 400 -26.42 -2.33 9.26
CA ASN A 400 -25.85 -3.65 9.54
C ASN A 400 -25.57 -3.83 11.05
N PHE A 401 -25.11 -2.80 11.75
CA PHE A 401 -25.04 -2.82 13.22
C PHE A 401 -26.42 -3.01 13.86
N ASP A 402 -27.44 -2.29 13.39
CA ASP A 402 -28.82 -2.45 13.89
C ASP A 402 -29.35 -3.88 13.66
N ARG A 403 -29.12 -4.47 12.48
CA ARG A 403 -29.47 -5.87 12.20
C ARG A 403 -28.77 -6.83 13.17
N ASN A 404 -27.47 -6.67 13.37
CA ASN A 404 -26.69 -7.53 14.27
C ASN A 404 -27.14 -7.38 15.74
N ALA A 405 -27.54 -6.18 16.14
CA ALA A 405 -28.13 -5.88 17.45
C ALA A 405 -29.63 -6.23 17.57
N GLN A 406 -30.25 -6.74 16.50
CA GLN A 406 -31.70 -7.02 16.39
C GLN A 406 -32.59 -5.81 16.72
N ARG A 407 -32.15 -4.61 16.31
CA ARG A 407 -32.86 -3.34 16.50
C ARG A 407 -33.63 -2.95 15.24
N PHE A 408 -34.84 -2.43 15.45
CA PHE A 408 -35.66 -1.85 14.39
C PHE A 408 -36.53 -0.76 15.00
N ASP A 409 -36.09 0.50 14.88
CA ASP A 409 -36.82 1.68 15.33
C ASP A 409 -37.03 2.69 14.18
N SER A 410 -37.60 3.86 14.49
CA SER A 410 -37.85 4.90 13.50
C SER A 410 -36.58 5.46 12.83
N TYR A 411 -35.42 5.38 13.50
CA TYR A 411 -34.15 5.75 12.86
C TYR A 411 -33.70 4.65 11.89
N THR A 412 -33.81 3.38 12.26
CA THR A 412 -33.55 2.25 11.34
C THR A 412 -34.43 2.35 10.09
N GLU A 413 -35.74 2.60 10.25
CA GLU A 413 -36.68 2.70 9.13
C GLU A 413 -36.39 3.90 8.21
N ALA A 414 -36.13 5.08 8.79
CA ALA A 414 -35.80 6.28 8.03
C ALA A 414 -34.46 6.14 7.28
N LEU A 415 -33.44 5.60 7.94
CA LEU A 415 -32.12 5.37 7.36
C LEU A 415 -32.18 4.33 6.23
N LEU A 416 -32.90 3.22 6.43
CA LEU A 416 -33.12 2.20 5.40
C LEU A 416 -33.81 2.77 4.17
N SER A 417 -34.85 3.59 4.37
CA SER A 417 -35.53 4.26 3.27
C SER A 417 -34.60 5.19 2.50
N TRP A 418 -33.80 6.02 3.20
CA TRP A 418 -32.89 6.98 2.58
C TRP A 418 -31.74 6.30 1.80
N VAL A 419 -31.04 5.34 2.42
CA VAL A 419 -29.97 4.56 1.75
C VAL A 419 -30.51 3.86 0.51
N SER A 420 -31.62 3.13 0.65
CA SER A 420 -32.17 2.34 -0.48
C SER A 420 -32.57 3.25 -1.65
N HIS A 421 -33.31 4.34 -1.40
CA HIS A 421 -33.74 5.25 -2.48
C HIS A 421 -32.58 5.98 -3.16
N GLY A 422 -31.57 6.42 -2.39
CA GLY A 422 -30.39 7.08 -2.96
C GLY A 422 -29.56 6.12 -3.82
N LEU A 423 -29.36 4.89 -3.36
CA LEU A 423 -28.56 3.88 -4.08
C LEU A 423 -29.05 3.62 -5.52
N TYR A 424 -30.37 3.61 -5.75
CA TYR A 424 -30.91 3.51 -7.11
C TYR A 424 -30.44 4.65 -8.01
N LYS A 425 -30.45 5.89 -7.49
CA LYS A 425 -30.02 7.07 -8.24
C LYS A 425 -28.52 6.99 -8.55
N ASP A 426 -27.71 6.72 -7.53
CA ASP A 426 -26.24 6.71 -7.63
C ASP A 426 -25.75 5.72 -8.71
N VAL A 427 -26.30 4.51 -8.69
CA VAL A 427 -26.01 3.46 -9.69
C VAL A 427 -26.38 3.92 -11.10
N PHE A 428 -27.58 4.45 -11.31
CA PHE A 428 -27.98 4.90 -12.65
C PHE A 428 -27.16 6.09 -13.14
N THR A 429 -26.88 7.09 -12.28
CA THR A 429 -26.01 8.22 -12.62
C THR A 429 -24.63 7.75 -13.10
N GLN A 430 -24.00 6.80 -12.40
CA GLN A 430 -22.67 6.30 -12.80
C GLN A 430 -22.69 5.58 -14.16
N PHE A 431 -23.70 4.75 -14.43
CA PHE A 431 -23.82 4.14 -15.76
C PHE A 431 -24.17 5.16 -16.86
N GLU A 432 -24.96 6.20 -16.58
CA GLU A 432 -25.28 7.28 -17.55
C GLU A 432 -24.09 8.18 -17.89
N GLN A 433 -23.13 8.34 -16.98
CA GLN A 433 -21.90 9.10 -17.23
C GLN A 433 -20.91 8.34 -18.14
N LEU A 434 -20.94 7.01 -18.11
CA LEU A 434 -19.94 6.14 -18.75
C LEU A 434 -20.44 5.39 -19.99
N SER A 435 -21.76 5.26 -20.17
CA SER A 435 -22.39 4.68 -21.37
C SER A 435 -23.25 5.71 -22.09
N GLN A 436 -23.48 5.52 -23.40
CA GLN A 436 -24.54 6.30 -24.09
C GLN A 436 -25.90 6.00 -23.42
N PRO A 437 -26.85 6.97 -23.37
CA PRO A 437 -27.89 7.08 -22.34
C PRO A 437 -28.56 5.75 -21.99
N THR A 438 -28.57 5.43 -20.69
CA THR A 438 -28.70 4.08 -20.12
C THR A 438 -29.40 3.08 -21.04
N SER A 439 -28.70 2.02 -21.44
CA SER A 439 -29.33 0.96 -22.23
C SER A 439 -30.61 0.46 -21.53
N ALA A 440 -31.71 0.39 -22.27
CA ALA A 440 -32.99 -0.06 -21.71
C ALA A 440 -32.90 -1.50 -21.16
N ARG A 441 -31.89 -2.27 -21.59
CA ARG A 441 -31.55 -3.59 -21.07
C ARG A 441 -30.90 -3.52 -19.69
N LEU A 442 -30.01 -2.55 -19.44
CA LEU A 442 -29.43 -2.33 -18.11
C LEU A 442 -30.51 -1.95 -17.09
N GLN A 443 -31.39 -1.00 -17.43
CA GLN A 443 -32.52 -0.64 -16.57
C GLN A 443 -33.46 -1.84 -16.31
N ALA A 444 -33.83 -2.58 -17.37
CA ALA A 444 -34.66 -3.78 -17.23
C ALA A 444 -34.00 -4.89 -16.39
N TRP A 445 -32.67 -5.05 -16.50
CA TRP A 445 -31.91 -5.99 -15.67
C TRP A 445 -31.94 -5.59 -14.20
N LEU A 446 -31.51 -4.37 -13.89
CA LEU A 446 -31.38 -3.91 -12.50
C LEU A 446 -32.73 -3.85 -11.78
N ILE A 447 -33.81 -3.46 -12.47
CA ILE A 447 -35.15 -3.34 -11.88
C ILE A 447 -35.89 -4.69 -11.86
N HIS A 448 -35.83 -5.49 -12.93
CA HIS A 448 -36.69 -6.67 -13.12
C HIS A 448 -35.97 -8.03 -13.13
N GLY A 449 -34.63 -8.07 -13.07
CA GLY A 449 -33.86 -9.30 -12.92
C GLY A 449 -34.07 -10.35 -14.02
N GLN A 450 -34.20 -9.92 -15.28
CA GLN A 450 -34.53 -10.80 -16.41
C GLN A 450 -33.35 -11.69 -16.81
N ALA A 451 -33.14 -12.80 -16.06
CA ALA A 451 -32.00 -13.74 -16.12
C ALA A 451 -31.40 -13.98 -17.52
N GLU A 452 -32.25 -14.22 -18.52
CA GLU A 452 -31.87 -14.54 -19.90
C GLU A 452 -31.13 -13.41 -20.64
N GLN A 453 -31.18 -12.18 -20.14
CA GLN A 453 -30.56 -11.01 -20.78
C GLN A 453 -29.15 -10.68 -20.26
N LEU A 454 -28.73 -11.27 -19.12
CA LEU A 454 -27.44 -10.93 -18.50
C LEU A 454 -26.23 -11.15 -19.42
N PRO A 455 -26.07 -12.28 -20.15
CA PRO A 455 -24.93 -12.45 -21.04
C PRO A 455 -24.87 -11.38 -22.13
N THR A 456 -26.01 -11.05 -22.73
CA THR A 456 -26.10 -10.01 -23.77
C THR A 456 -25.83 -8.61 -23.22
N LEU A 457 -26.26 -8.33 -21.98
CA LEU A 457 -25.96 -7.07 -21.28
C LEU A 457 -24.47 -6.95 -20.94
N ILE A 458 -23.83 -8.03 -20.52
CA ILE A 458 -22.39 -8.05 -20.23
C ILE A 458 -21.59 -7.72 -21.49
N GLU A 459 -21.89 -8.35 -22.64
CA GLU A 459 -21.19 -8.07 -23.89
C GLU A 459 -21.46 -6.65 -24.43
N GLU A 460 -22.66 -6.09 -24.19
CA GLU A 460 -22.99 -4.69 -24.48
C GLU A 460 -22.15 -3.74 -23.61
N LEU A 461 -22.15 -3.93 -22.29
CA LEU A 461 -21.39 -3.09 -21.35
C LEU A 461 -19.87 -3.22 -21.53
N LYS A 462 -19.34 -4.39 -21.89
CA LYS A 462 -17.93 -4.55 -22.25
C LYS A 462 -17.55 -3.60 -23.38
N HIS A 463 -18.34 -3.58 -24.45
CA HIS A 463 -18.07 -2.74 -25.61
C HIS A 463 -18.22 -1.25 -25.32
N GLU A 464 -19.11 -0.87 -24.39
CA GLU A 464 -19.36 0.52 -24.00
C GLU A 464 -18.35 1.07 -22.97
N LEU A 465 -17.83 0.21 -22.07
CA LEU A 465 -16.93 0.59 -20.97
C LEU A 465 -15.44 0.34 -21.24
N GLU A 466 -15.08 -0.26 -22.38
CA GLU A 466 -13.69 -0.55 -22.79
C GLU A 466 -12.90 0.74 -23.07
N SER A 467 -11.74 0.89 -22.41
CA SER A 467 -10.77 1.96 -22.71
C SER A 467 -9.74 1.52 -23.75
N ASP A 468 -9.39 2.46 -24.63
CA ASP A 468 -8.38 2.49 -25.71
C ASP A 468 -7.70 1.17 -26.21
N SER A 469 -7.79 0.96 -27.52
CA SER A 469 -7.59 -0.35 -28.20
C SER A 469 -6.19 -0.99 -28.20
N ASN A 470 -5.14 -0.32 -27.72
CA ASN A 470 -3.76 -0.81 -27.86
C ASN A 470 -3.39 -1.95 -26.88
N GLU A 471 -4.07 -2.05 -25.74
CA GLU A 471 -3.75 -3.00 -24.66
C GLU A 471 -4.51 -4.33 -24.78
N GLN A 472 -5.26 -4.52 -25.88
CA GLN A 472 -6.06 -5.71 -26.13
C GLN A 472 -5.25 -7.01 -26.32
N ARG A 473 -3.93 -6.98 -26.58
CA ARG A 473 -3.15 -8.20 -26.86
C ARG A 473 -3.14 -9.18 -25.68
N ASP A 474 -2.93 -8.70 -24.46
CA ASP A 474 -2.91 -9.57 -23.26
C ASP A 474 -4.31 -10.01 -22.83
N ALA A 475 -5.31 -9.14 -22.98
CA ALA A 475 -6.71 -9.45 -22.71
C ALA A 475 -7.29 -10.49 -23.70
N GLN A 476 -6.96 -10.40 -24.99
CA GLN A 476 -7.40 -11.33 -26.03
C GLN A 476 -6.88 -12.76 -25.83
N LEU A 477 -5.84 -12.95 -25.02
CA LEU A 477 -5.25 -14.25 -24.70
C LEU A 477 -5.84 -14.87 -23.40
N GLY A 478 -6.75 -14.15 -22.72
CA GLY A 478 -7.41 -14.62 -21.49
C GLY A 478 -6.46 -14.67 -20.28
N ILE A 479 -5.49 -13.75 -20.23
CA ILE A 479 -4.35 -13.75 -19.30
C ILE A 479 -4.48 -12.69 -18.19
N THR A 480 -5.33 -11.69 -18.37
CA THR A 480 -5.66 -10.64 -17.39
C THR A 480 -7.13 -10.24 -17.48
N GLN A 481 -7.68 -9.67 -16.39
CA GLN A 481 -9.02 -9.09 -16.40
C GLN A 481 -9.05 -7.79 -17.25
N PRO A 482 -10.00 -7.61 -18.18
CA PRO A 482 -10.12 -6.37 -18.96
C PRO A 482 -10.51 -5.20 -18.06
N LYS A 483 -9.92 -4.03 -18.29
CA LYS A 483 -10.12 -2.85 -17.46
C LYS A 483 -11.25 -1.97 -18.00
N TYR A 484 -12.03 -1.42 -17.08
CA TYR A 484 -13.22 -0.62 -17.35
C TYR A 484 -13.12 0.65 -16.52
N SER A 485 -13.42 1.80 -17.14
CA SER A 485 -13.43 3.12 -16.49
C SER A 485 -14.26 3.18 -15.21
N LEU A 486 -15.35 2.39 -15.18
CA LEU A 486 -16.29 2.22 -14.07
C LEU A 486 -15.62 1.83 -12.73
N PHE A 487 -14.44 1.20 -12.74
CA PHE A 487 -13.74 0.75 -11.52
C PHE A 487 -12.50 1.60 -11.16
N SER A 488 -12.37 2.80 -11.76
CA SER A 488 -11.32 3.77 -11.41
C SER A 488 -11.21 4.01 -9.89
N SER A 489 -9.99 4.18 -9.38
CA SER A 489 -9.73 4.50 -7.96
C SER A 489 -10.30 5.86 -7.54
N VAL A 490 -10.38 6.82 -8.47
CA VAL A 490 -10.88 8.19 -8.22
C VAL A 490 -12.41 8.29 -8.47
N GLY A 491 -13.10 7.16 -8.66
CA GLY A 491 -14.53 7.12 -8.98
C GLY A 491 -15.41 6.64 -7.83
N ILE A 492 -16.54 7.32 -7.59
CA ILE A 492 -17.51 6.98 -6.52
C ILE A 492 -18.17 5.59 -6.65
N PHE A 493 -17.96 4.88 -7.77
CA PHE A 493 -18.57 3.57 -7.98
C PHE A 493 -18.07 2.48 -7.01
N ARG A 494 -16.82 2.57 -6.52
CA ARG A 494 -16.32 1.64 -5.48
C ARG A 494 -17.12 1.79 -4.15
N PRO A 495 -17.32 3.02 -3.60
CA PRO A 495 -18.29 3.27 -2.53
C PRO A 495 -19.72 2.76 -2.79
N ILE A 496 -20.22 2.88 -4.03
CA ILE A 496 -21.55 2.35 -4.41
C ILE A 496 -21.60 0.83 -4.29
N LEU A 497 -20.57 0.12 -4.75
CA LEU A 497 -20.48 -1.35 -4.62
C LEU A 497 -20.40 -1.79 -3.15
N ALA A 498 -19.62 -1.09 -2.34
CA ALA A 498 -19.57 -1.33 -0.90
C ALA A 498 -20.94 -1.10 -0.24
N THR A 499 -21.66 -0.04 -0.65
CA THR A 499 -23.02 0.26 -0.17
C THR A 499 -24.01 -0.84 -0.57
N CYS A 500 -23.92 -1.35 -1.81
CA CYS A 500 -24.72 -2.49 -2.25
C CYS A 500 -24.47 -3.75 -1.39
N TYR A 501 -23.20 -4.07 -1.10
CA TYR A 501 -22.84 -5.21 -0.27
C TYR A 501 -23.42 -5.10 1.15
N TRP A 502 -23.22 -3.95 1.81
CA TRP A 502 -23.75 -3.75 3.17
C TRP A 502 -25.27 -3.74 3.21
N LEU A 503 -25.93 -3.11 2.23
CA LEU A 503 -27.39 -3.13 2.15
C LEU A 503 -27.92 -4.56 1.93
N TYR A 504 -27.29 -5.36 1.07
CA TYR A 504 -27.66 -6.77 0.93
C TYR A 504 -27.54 -7.54 2.25
N ASN A 505 -26.47 -7.30 3.02
CA ASN A 505 -26.30 -7.89 4.34
C ASN A 505 -27.36 -7.42 5.34
N VAL A 506 -28.01 -6.27 5.13
CA VAL A 506 -29.09 -5.72 5.99
C VAL A 506 -30.45 -6.31 5.70
N ASN A 507 -30.92 -6.29 4.44
CA ASN A 507 -32.31 -6.63 4.09
C ASN A 507 -32.44 -7.62 2.92
N GLN A 508 -31.33 -8.17 2.43
CA GLN A 508 -31.26 -8.97 1.20
C GLN A 508 -31.74 -8.20 -0.05
N ASP A 509 -31.41 -6.90 -0.17
CA ASP A 509 -31.85 -6.06 -1.28
C ASP A 509 -31.49 -6.65 -2.65
N ASP A 510 -32.55 -6.89 -3.43
CA ASP A 510 -32.51 -7.56 -4.72
C ASP A 510 -31.84 -6.70 -5.82
N PHE A 511 -31.93 -5.37 -5.73
CA PHE A 511 -31.26 -4.46 -6.65
C PHE A 511 -29.77 -4.40 -6.34
N ALA A 512 -29.40 -4.20 -5.07
CA ALA A 512 -28.02 -4.23 -4.62
C ALA A 512 -27.31 -5.53 -5.00
N LYS A 513 -27.98 -6.69 -4.80
CA LYS A 513 -27.49 -8.00 -5.24
C LYS A 513 -27.25 -8.04 -6.76
N ARG A 514 -28.16 -7.49 -7.57
CA ARG A 514 -28.02 -7.45 -9.05
C ARG A 514 -26.90 -6.53 -9.53
N VAL A 515 -26.64 -5.42 -8.83
CA VAL A 515 -25.48 -4.54 -9.11
C VAL A 515 -24.18 -5.29 -8.83
N VAL A 516 -24.04 -5.93 -7.67
CA VAL A 516 -22.82 -6.69 -7.32
C VAL A 516 -22.60 -7.86 -8.29
N ILE A 517 -23.66 -8.60 -8.67
CA ILE A 517 -23.56 -9.68 -9.67
C ILE A 517 -23.12 -9.15 -11.05
N LEU A 518 -23.68 -8.01 -11.49
CA LEU A 518 -23.32 -7.41 -12.79
C LEU A 518 -21.84 -6.98 -12.81
N SER A 519 -21.42 -6.27 -11.76
CA SER A 519 -20.03 -5.85 -11.58
C SER A 519 -19.07 -7.04 -11.48
N ALA A 520 -19.44 -8.08 -10.73
CA ALA A 520 -18.62 -9.29 -10.61
C ALA A 520 -18.55 -10.10 -11.92
N ALA A 521 -19.53 -9.96 -12.82
CA ALA A 521 -19.49 -10.60 -14.13
C ALA A 521 -18.66 -9.83 -15.17
N LEU A 522 -18.47 -8.52 -14.98
CA LEU A 522 -17.53 -7.68 -15.74
C LEU A 522 -16.11 -7.85 -15.20
N ALA A 523 -15.92 -7.56 -13.91
CA ALA A 523 -14.64 -7.39 -13.26
C ALA A 523 -14.66 -8.01 -11.84
N PRO A 524 -14.64 -9.36 -11.71
CA PRO A 524 -14.81 -10.05 -10.43
C PRO A 524 -13.76 -9.64 -9.39
N GLN A 525 -12.49 -9.55 -9.75
CA GLN A 525 -11.42 -9.26 -8.79
C GLN A 525 -11.47 -7.81 -8.30
N ALA A 526 -11.85 -6.87 -9.18
CA ALA A 526 -12.04 -5.46 -8.82
C ALA A 526 -13.30 -5.26 -7.96
N THR A 527 -14.38 -6.01 -8.26
CA THR A 527 -15.61 -6.01 -7.46
C THR A 527 -15.36 -6.55 -6.06
N ILE A 528 -14.66 -7.68 -5.93
CA ILE A 528 -14.33 -8.25 -4.61
C ILE A 528 -13.40 -7.31 -3.83
N ALA A 529 -12.36 -6.75 -4.46
CA ALA A 529 -11.48 -5.77 -3.84
C ALA A 529 -12.24 -4.54 -3.31
N SER A 530 -13.12 -3.96 -4.14
CA SER A 530 -13.99 -2.81 -3.77
C SER A 530 -14.95 -3.08 -2.62
N ILE A 531 -15.13 -4.34 -2.21
CA ILE A 531 -16.02 -4.72 -1.10
C ILE A 531 -15.19 -5.14 0.14
N ALA A 532 -13.90 -5.49 -0.05
CA ALA A 532 -13.03 -6.05 0.98
C ALA A 532 -12.44 -5.03 1.97
N HIS A 533 -12.42 -3.74 1.63
CA HIS A 533 -11.73 -2.68 2.41
C HIS A 533 -11.98 -2.77 3.93
N PHE A 534 -13.24 -2.66 4.37
CA PHE A 534 -13.63 -2.75 5.79
C PHE A 534 -13.47 -4.14 6.45
N TYR A 535 -12.82 -5.11 5.81
CA TYR A 535 -12.43 -6.40 6.40
C TYR A 535 -10.90 -6.57 6.45
N ARG A 536 -10.15 -5.66 5.84
CA ARG A 536 -8.68 -5.68 5.72
C ARG A 536 -8.02 -4.74 6.72
N GLN A 537 -6.74 -4.98 7.03
CA GLN A 537 -5.93 -4.07 7.82
C GLN A 537 -5.00 -3.32 6.89
N SER A 538 -5.27 -2.03 6.68
CA SER A 538 -4.70 -1.18 5.64
C SER A 538 -4.65 -1.92 4.30
N LEU A 539 -3.55 -1.75 3.57
CA LEU A 539 -3.29 -2.40 2.29
C LEU A 539 -2.74 -3.83 2.43
N ALA A 540 -2.75 -4.43 3.63
CA ALA A 540 -2.30 -5.82 3.87
C ALA A 540 -3.45 -6.85 3.72
N GLY A 541 -3.36 -7.97 4.44
CA GLY A 541 -4.37 -9.04 4.47
C GLY A 541 -5.65 -8.67 5.21
N PHE A 542 -6.46 -9.69 5.54
CA PHE A 542 -7.65 -9.52 6.39
C PHE A 542 -7.26 -9.17 7.83
N ALA A 543 -8.01 -8.26 8.48
CA ALA A 543 -7.74 -7.85 9.86
C ALA A 543 -7.89 -8.99 10.90
N SER A 544 -8.60 -10.06 10.54
CA SER A 544 -8.52 -11.36 11.23
C SER A 544 -9.15 -12.47 10.39
N LEU A 545 -8.83 -13.72 10.73
CA LEU A 545 -9.49 -14.92 10.16
C LEU A 545 -11.03 -14.90 10.39
N ALA A 546 -11.52 -14.25 11.45
CA ALA A 546 -12.95 -14.09 11.68
C ALA A 546 -13.60 -13.13 10.67
N GLN A 547 -12.91 -12.03 10.33
CA GLN A 547 -13.36 -11.09 9.30
C GLN A 547 -13.30 -11.73 7.90
N GLN A 548 -12.21 -12.42 7.58
CA GLN A 548 -12.04 -13.20 6.35
C GLN A 548 -13.19 -14.19 6.12
N ASN A 549 -13.51 -15.01 7.12
CA ASN A 549 -14.59 -16.00 7.02
C ASN A 549 -15.97 -15.34 6.86
N THR A 550 -16.22 -14.25 7.59
CA THR A 550 -17.48 -13.50 7.49
C THR A 550 -17.66 -12.91 6.09
N PHE A 551 -16.60 -12.31 5.54
CA PHE A 551 -16.57 -11.72 4.21
C PHE A 551 -16.92 -12.75 3.12
N PHE A 552 -16.17 -13.85 3.01
CA PHE A 552 -16.39 -14.84 1.97
C PHE A 552 -17.75 -15.54 2.08
N MET A 553 -18.26 -15.78 3.30
CA MET A 553 -19.61 -16.29 3.51
C MET A 553 -20.68 -15.37 2.91
N HIS A 554 -20.59 -14.05 3.12
CA HIS A 554 -21.54 -13.10 2.53
C HIS A 554 -21.42 -13.01 0.99
N LEU A 555 -20.20 -13.08 0.44
CA LEU A 555 -20.02 -13.11 -1.02
C LEU A 555 -20.65 -14.37 -1.66
N PHE A 556 -20.60 -15.51 -0.98
CA PHE A 556 -21.29 -16.73 -1.39
C PHE A 556 -22.81 -16.57 -1.38
N ASP A 557 -23.39 -15.95 -0.34
CA ASP A 557 -24.84 -15.68 -0.27
C ASP A 557 -25.31 -14.69 -1.35
N ILE A 558 -24.49 -13.69 -1.70
CA ILE A 558 -24.70 -12.79 -2.85
C ILE A 558 -24.70 -13.58 -4.17
N GLY A 559 -24.03 -14.73 -4.23
CA GLY A 559 -23.89 -15.53 -5.44
C GLY A 559 -22.67 -15.15 -6.30
N ILE A 560 -21.66 -14.50 -5.71
CA ILE A 560 -20.36 -14.35 -6.36
C ILE A 560 -19.72 -15.74 -6.44
N SER A 561 -19.24 -16.10 -7.63
CA SER A 561 -18.56 -17.35 -7.92
C SER A 561 -17.51 -17.69 -6.86
N TYR A 562 -17.67 -18.84 -6.20
CA TYR A 562 -16.70 -19.38 -5.24
C TYR A 562 -15.28 -19.49 -5.84
N ILE A 563 -15.18 -19.72 -7.15
CA ILE A 563 -13.92 -19.84 -7.86
C ILE A 563 -13.24 -18.48 -8.01
N ASP A 564 -14.01 -17.41 -8.25
CA ASP A 564 -13.49 -16.03 -8.26
C ASP A 564 -13.12 -15.55 -6.85
N GLN A 565 -13.85 -15.99 -5.81
CA GLN A 565 -13.47 -15.78 -4.41
C GLN A 565 -12.15 -16.49 -4.07
N CYS A 566 -11.95 -17.72 -4.52
CA CYS A 566 -10.70 -18.46 -4.32
C CYS A 566 -9.52 -17.81 -5.05
N ALA A 567 -9.73 -17.27 -6.26
CA ALA A 567 -8.71 -16.48 -6.96
C ALA A 567 -8.34 -15.21 -6.18
N PHE A 568 -9.31 -14.47 -5.64
CA PHE A 568 -9.04 -13.30 -4.79
C PHE A 568 -8.23 -13.66 -3.54
N HIS A 569 -8.59 -14.77 -2.88
CA HIS A 569 -7.87 -15.28 -1.71
C HIS A 569 -6.44 -15.71 -2.08
N ILE A 570 -6.23 -16.35 -3.23
CA ILE A 570 -4.89 -16.65 -3.77
C ILE A 570 -4.07 -15.37 -3.98
N GLY A 571 -4.65 -14.32 -4.57
CA GLY A 571 -3.98 -13.04 -4.77
C GLY A 571 -3.50 -12.43 -3.45
N LEU A 572 -4.37 -12.39 -2.44
CA LEU A 572 -4.01 -11.91 -1.10
C LEU A 572 -2.94 -12.79 -0.41
N ALA A 573 -3.05 -14.12 -0.49
CA ALA A 573 -2.09 -15.02 0.13
C ALA A 573 -0.69 -14.89 -0.49
N VAL A 574 -0.61 -14.77 -1.82
CA VAL A 574 0.66 -14.58 -2.55
C VAL A 574 1.29 -13.21 -2.25
N ARG A 575 0.53 -12.18 -1.87
CA ARG A 575 1.07 -10.84 -1.52
C ARG A 575 1.36 -10.64 -0.03
N TYR A 576 0.53 -11.19 0.87
CA TYR A 576 0.49 -10.76 2.29
C TYR A 576 0.36 -11.89 3.32
N ASP A 577 0.03 -13.11 2.92
CA ASP A 577 -0.31 -14.19 3.86
C ASP A 577 0.17 -15.54 3.33
N LEU A 578 1.49 -15.72 3.37
CA LEU A 578 2.18 -16.91 2.86
C LEU A 578 1.82 -18.17 3.66
N ASP A 579 1.48 -18.03 4.94
CA ASP A 579 1.05 -19.14 5.81
C ASP A 579 -0.23 -19.83 5.28
N GLN A 580 -1.15 -19.07 4.65
CA GLN A 580 -2.37 -19.62 4.05
C GLN A 580 -2.16 -20.22 2.64
N LEU A 581 -1.00 -19.99 2.01
CA LEU A 581 -0.75 -20.39 0.62
C LEU A 581 -0.66 -21.92 0.41
N PRO A 582 -0.02 -22.73 1.29
CA PRO A 582 0.02 -24.18 1.15
C PRO A 582 -1.38 -24.84 1.13
N ASP A 583 -2.30 -24.38 1.99
CA ASP A 583 -3.67 -24.90 2.04
C ASP A 583 -4.47 -24.58 0.76
N LEU A 584 -4.25 -23.40 0.17
CA LEU A 584 -4.85 -23.02 -1.12
C LEU A 584 -4.30 -23.86 -2.28
N ILE A 585 -3.01 -24.16 -2.26
CA ILE A 585 -2.36 -25.02 -3.25
C ILE A 585 -2.87 -26.46 -3.13
N GLN A 586 -2.93 -27.01 -1.92
CA GLN A 586 -3.45 -28.35 -1.69
C GLN A 586 -4.92 -28.47 -2.17
N ARG A 587 -5.75 -27.46 -1.88
CA ARG A 587 -7.13 -27.38 -2.41
C ARG A 587 -7.17 -27.40 -3.94
N TYR A 588 -6.31 -26.64 -4.64
CA TYR A 588 -6.22 -26.63 -6.11
C TYR A 588 -5.73 -27.97 -6.70
N VAL A 589 -4.85 -28.67 -5.98
CA VAL A 589 -4.30 -29.98 -6.37
C VAL A 589 -5.36 -31.07 -6.24
N ASP A 590 -6.20 -31.04 -5.20
CA ASP A 590 -7.25 -32.04 -4.97
C ASP A 590 -8.44 -31.92 -5.93
N LEU A 591 -8.58 -30.82 -6.68
CA LEU A 591 -9.59 -30.65 -7.73
C LEU A 591 -9.45 -31.66 -8.88
N ASP A 592 -10.57 -31.99 -9.52
CA ASP A 592 -10.52 -32.65 -10.83
C ASP A 592 -10.08 -31.67 -11.93
N GLN A 593 -9.80 -32.18 -13.14
CA GLN A 593 -9.32 -31.34 -14.24
C GLN A 593 -10.33 -30.28 -14.67
N SER A 594 -11.64 -30.58 -14.64
CA SER A 594 -12.68 -29.63 -15.05
C SER A 594 -12.82 -28.49 -14.05
N GLU A 595 -12.78 -28.80 -12.75
CA GLU A 595 -12.81 -27.78 -11.70
C GLU A 595 -11.53 -26.94 -11.70
N ARG A 596 -10.36 -27.58 -11.92
CA ARG A 596 -9.08 -26.89 -12.04
C ARG A 596 -9.03 -25.97 -13.26
N ASP A 597 -9.61 -26.35 -14.39
CA ASP A 597 -9.71 -25.50 -15.57
C ASP A 597 -10.56 -24.24 -15.29
N CYS A 598 -11.62 -24.36 -14.49
CA CYS A 598 -12.38 -23.19 -14.02
C CYS A 598 -11.57 -22.32 -13.04
N TRP A 599 -10.79 -22.92 -12.12
CA TRP A 599 -9.87 -22.16 -11.26
C TRP A 599 -8.82 -21.42 -12.09
N ASN A 600 -8.22 -22.07 -13.08
CA ASN A 600 -7.26 -21.44 -14.00
C ASN A 600 -7.87 -20.20 -14.67
N GLN A 601 -9.12 -20.27 -15.13
CA GLN A 601 -9.82 -19.12 -15.72
C GLN A 601 -10.04 -17.95 -14.74
N ALA A 602 -10.17 -18.20 -13.44
CA ALA A 602 -10.33 -17.15 -12.43
C ALA A 602 -8.98 -16.60 -11.94
N ILE A 603 -7.98 -17.46 -11.72
CA ILE A 603 -6.61 -17.06 -11.34
C ILE A 603 -5.98 -16.23 -12.47
N ASN A 604 -6.33 -16.50 -13.73
CA ASN A 604 -5.92 -15.67 -14.88
C ASN A 604 -6.55 -14.25 -14.91
N LYS A 605 -7.44 -13.90 -13.97
CA LYS A 605 -7.96 -12.53 -13.82
C LYS A 605 -7.10 -11.69 -12.86
N LEU A 606 -6.22 -12.33 -12.09
CA LEU A 606 -5.24 -11.70 -11.21
C LEU A 606 -4.13 -11.00 -12.00
N CYS A 607 -3.28 -10.24 -11.31
CA CYS A 607 -2.08 -9.68 -11.95
C CYS A 607 -1.05 -10.79 -12.26
N ALA A 608 -0.11 -10.50 -13.15
CA ALA A 608 0.88 -11.49 -13.59
C ALA A 608 1.76 -12.01 -12.44
N TYR A 609 2.07 -11.15 -11.44
CA TYR A 609 2.79 -11.57 -10.23
C TYR A 609 2.03 -12.68 -9.51
N GLU A 610 0.79 -12.40 -9.09
CA GLU A 610 -0.05 -13.30 -8.27
C GLU A 610 -0.27 -14.64 -8.96
N ARG A 611 -0.69 -14.59 -10.23
CA ARG A 611 -0.98 -15.76 -11.06
C ARG A 611 0.27 -16.64 -11.24
N ASP A 612 1.38 -16.06 -11.68
CA ASP A 612 2.56 -16.85 -12.05
C ASP A 612 3.30 -17.39 -10.81
N TYR A 613 3.30 -16.64 -9.70
CA TYR A 613 3.86 -17.12 -8.43
C TYR A 613 2.96 -18.19 -7.79
N PHE A 614 1.63 -18.09 -7.88
CA PHE A 614 0.76 -19.18 -7.47
C PHE A 614 1.09 -20.48 -8.22
N TYR A 615 1.13 -20.44 -9.56
CA TYR A 615 1.45 -21.63 -10.36
C TYR A 615 2.89 -22.14 -10.15
N LEU A 616 3.86 -21.26 -9.85
CA LEU A 616 5.21 -21.67 -9.44
C LEU A 616 5.18 -22.41 -8.09
N ASN A 617 4.44 -21.91 -7.11
CA ASN A 617 4.30 -22.55 -5.81
C ASN A 617 3.52 -23.89 -5.89
N VAL A 618 2.54 -24.01 -6.78
CA VAL A 618 1.92 -25.30 -7.14
C VAL A 618 2.98 -26.27 -7.69
N HIS A 619 3.87 -25.82 -8.59
CA HIS A 619 4.94 -26.67 -9.11
C HIS A 619 5.97 -27.08 -8.04
N ARG A 620 6.31 -26.17 -7.13
CA ARG A 620 7.21 -26.44 -5.99
C ARG A 620 6.71 -27.59 -5.11
N LEU A 621 5.45 -27.51 -4.69
CA LEU A 621 4.83 -28.51 -3.81
C LEU A 621 4.39 -29.78 -4.56
N HIS A 622 3.95 -29.66 -5.81
CA HIS A 622 3.39 -30.75 -6.61
C HIS A 622 3.95 -30.75 -8.05
N PRO A 623 5.26 -31.02 -8.26
CA PRO A 623 5.92 -30.87 -9.57
C PRO A 623 5.41 -31.83 -10.67
N ALA A 624 4.69 -32.89 -10.29
CA ALA A 624 4.04 -33.80 -11.23
C ALA A 624 2.72 -33.24 -11.81
N LEU A 625 2.20 -32.14 -11.26
CA LEU A 625 0.98 -31.50 -11.69
C LEU A 625 1.27 -30.47 -12.79
N GLY A 626 0.61 -30.61 -13.95
CA GLY A 626 0.69 -29.62 -15.01
C GLY A 626 -0.04 -28.34 -14.61
N THR A 627 0.63 -27.19 -14.72
CA THR A 627 0.03 -25.86 -14.54
C THR A 627 -0.11 -25.15 -15.89
N PRO A 628 -0.87 -24.03 -15.97
CA PRO A 628 -0.97 -23.25 -17.20
C PRO A 628 0.33 -22.57 -17.66
N LEU A 629 1.32 -22.38 -16.77
CA LEU A 629 2.56 -21.61 -17.03
C LEU A 629 3.20 -21.87 -18.40
N PRO A 630 3.42 -23.12 -18.86
CA PRO A 630 4.08 -23.38 -20.15
C PRO A 630 3.32 -22.82 -21.37
N HIS A 631 2.01 -22.60 -21.27
CA HIS A 631 1.21 -22.00 -22.35
C HIS A 631 1.51 -20.49 -22.50
N TYR A 632 1.87 -19.81 -21.40
CA TYR A 632 2.25 -18.39 -21.43
C TYR A 632 3.68 -18.18 -21.95
N ARG A 633 4.50 -19.23 -22.02
CA ARG A 633 5.90 -19.17 -22.45
C ARG A 633 6.10 -18.46 -23.79
N LYS A 634 5.21 -18.72 -24.76
CA LYS A 634 5.26 -18.08 -26.08
C LYS A 634 5.13 -16.56 -25.94
N ILE A 635 4.19 -16.11 -25.12
CA ILE A 635 3.81 -14.70 -24.93
C ILE A 635 4.92 -13.97 -24.17
N VAL A 636 5.45 -14.60 -23.11
CA VAL A 636 6.67 -14.17 -22.41
C VAL A 636 7.84 -13.98 -23.37
N LEU A 637 8.04 -14.92 -24.30
CA LEU A 637 9.09 -14.80 -25.32
C LEU A 637 8.80 -13.69 -26.33
N GLU A 638 7.57 -13.54 -26.81
CA GLU A 638 7.17 -12.45 -27.73
C GLU A 638 7.42 -11.08 -27.10
N GLN A 639 7.12 -10.93 -25.82
CA GLN A 639 7.29 -9.68 -25.08
C GLN A 639 8.74 -9.41 -24.67
N LEU A 640 9.48 -10.44 -24.24
CA LEU A 640 10.92 -10.35 -24.00
C LEU A 640 11.68 -9.97 -25.29
N ILE A 641 11.36 -10.60 -26.42
CA ILE A 641 11.97 -10.29 -27.71
C ILE A 641 11.56 -8.91 -28.21
N SER A 642 10.32 -8.46 -27.95
CA SER A 642 9.90 -7.08 -28.23
C SER A 642 10.63 -6.04 -27.37
N ALA A 643 11.13 -6.41 -26.18
CA ALA A 643 11.90 -5.51 -25.32
C ALA A 643 13.39 -5.41 -25.72
N VAL A 644 13.94 -6.44 -26.38
CA VAL A 644 15.37 -6.51 -26.76
C VAL A 644 15.64 -6.35 -28.27
N SER A 645 14.62 -6.00 -29.07
CA SER A 645 14.74 -5.85 -30.53
C SER A 645 14.57 -4.41 -30.99
N ASP A 646 15.48 -3.94 -31.86
CA ASP A 646 15.42 -2.62 -32.51
C ASP A 646 14.32 -2.50 -33.58
N SER A 647 13.41 -3.49 -33.72
CA SER A 647 12.50 -3.60 -34.86
C SER A 647 11.04 -3.25 -34.54
N GLU A 648 10.57 -2.10 -35.06
CA GLU A 648 9.14 -1.76 -35.08
C GLU A 648 8.29 -2.69 -36.00
N ASN A 649 8.91 -3.62 -36.72
CA ASN A 649 8.23 -4.51 -37.65
C ASN A 649 7.72 -5.77 -36.93
N ASN A 650 6.41 -5.82 -36.65
CA ASN A 650 5.75 -6.99 -36.04
C ASN A 650 6.15 -8.34 -36.69
N HIS A 651 6.31 -8.40 -38.03
CA HIS A 651 6.68 -9.64 -38.72
C HIS A 651 8.14 -10.06 -38.45
N ALA A 652 9.03 -9.13 -38.10
CA ALA A 652 10.38 -9.46 -37.65
C ALA A 652 10.36 -9.96 -36.19
N LEU A 653 9.58 -9.30 -35.33
CA LEU A 653 9.36 -9.72 -33.94
C LEU A 653 8.79 -11.13 -33.85
N ASP A 654 7.76 -11.46 -34.65
CA ASP A 654 7.18 -12.81 -34.72
C ASP A 654 8.23 -13.87 -35.09
N GLN A 655 9.11 -13.57 -36.06
CA GLN A 655 10.17 -14.48 -36.49
C GLN A 655 11.26 -14.68 -35.43
N LEU A 656 11.64 -13.63 -34.72
CA LEU A 656 12.63 -13.68 -33.64
C LEU A 656 12.09 -14.42 -32.42
N SER A 657 10.84 -14.15 -32.06
CA SER A 657 10.12 -14.82 -30.96
C SER A 657 9.96 -16.31 -31.24
N HIS A 658 9.61 -16.66 -32.48
CA HIS A 658 9.56 -18.05 -32.92
C HIS A 658 10.95 -18.70 -32.94
N ALA A 659 12.02 -17.99 -33.33
CA ALA A 659 13.38 -18.51 -33.24
C ALA A 659 13.83 -18.75 -31.80
N ALA A 660 13.50 -17.85 -30.87
CA ALA A 660 13.77 -17.99 -29.45
C ALA A 660 12.99 -19.18 -28.85
N GLN A 661 11.69 -19.32 -29.19
CA GLN A 661 10.88 -20.47 -28.79
C GLN A 661 11.51 -21.80 -29.24
N ARG A 662 11.84 -21.92 -30.53
CA ARG A 662 12.50 -23.11 -31.10
C ARG A 662 13.86 -23.40 -30.47
N PHE A 663 14.56 -22.37 -29.99
CA PHE A 663 15.79 -22.55 -29.24
C PHE A 663 15.54 -23.09 -27.84
N ILE A 664 14.60 -22.52 -27.08
CA ILE A 664 14.23 -23.00 -25.73
C ILE A 664 13.72 -24.45 -25.80
N GLU A 665 12.87 -24.77 -26.78
CA GLU A 665 12.30 -26.11 -27.01
C GLU A 665 13.34 -27.14 -27.52
N GLY A 666 14.52 -26.68 -27.92
CA GLY A 666 15.63 -27.56 -28.33
C GLY A 666 15.66 -27.96 -29.80
N GLU A 667 14.78 -27.41 -30.65
CA GLU A 667 14.76 -27.67 -32.09
C GLU A 667 16.01 -27.13 -32.82
N ILE A 668 16.57 -26.03 -32.33
CA ILE A 668 17.77 -25.39 -32.89
C ILE A 668 18.88 -25.24 -31.83
N SER A 669 20.13 -25.15 -32.28
CA SER A 669 21.24 -24.85 -31.38
C SER A 669 21.28 -23.36 -31.03
N PHE A 670 21.94 -23.00 -29.92
CA PHE A 670 22.17 -21.58 -29.58
C PHE A 670 22.91 -20.84 -30.70
N GLN A 671 23.78 -21.53 -31.43
CA GLN A 671 24.51 -20.95 -32.55
C GLN A 671 23.61 -20.67 -33.77
N ASP A 672 22.60 -21.52 -34.02
CA ASP A 672 21.64 -21.30 -35.09
C ASP A 672 20.68 -20.15 -34.72
N TYR A 673 20.19 -20.13 -33.47
CA TYR A 673 19.43 -19.02 -32.90
C TYR A 673 20.17 -17.69 -33.09
N HIS A 674 21.39 -17.59 -32.55
CA HIS A 674 22.21 -16.38 -32.68
C HIS A 674 22.48 -16.01 -34.15
N SER A 675 22.57 -16.98 -35.07
CA SER A 675 22.74 -16.68 -36.50
C SER A 675 21.50 -16.04 -37.15
N LEU A 676 20.32 -16.27 -36.57
CA LEU A 676 19.04 -15.68 -37.00
C LEU A 676 18.77 -14.32 -36.31
N SER A 677 19.28 -14.10 -35.09
CA SER A 677 18.92 -12.95 -34.27
C SER A 677 19.99 -11.85 -34.12
N LYS A 678 21.29 -12.13 -34.34
CA LYS A 678 22.41 -11.21 -34.02
C LYS A 678 22.38 -9.82 -34.66
N ASP A 679 21.64 -9.64 -35.73
CA ASP A 679 21.57 -8.37 -36.48
C ASP A 679 20.25 -7.63 -36.20
N LEU A 680 19.44 -8.14 -35.26
CA LEU A 680 18.06 -7.73 -34.98
C LEU A 680 17.72 -7.62 -33.47
N LEU A 681 18.59 -8.12 -32.59
CA LEU A 681 18.48 -8.00 -31.13
C LEU A 681 19.72 -7.31 -30.57
N ASP A 682 19.53 -6.38 -29.63
CA ASP A 682 20.62 -5.90 -28.78
C ASP A 682 20.76 -6.87 -27.60
N THR A 683 21.82 -7.68 -27.62
CA THR A 683 22.04 -8.69 -26.58
C THR A 683 22.38 -8.09 -25.22
N SER A 684 22.79 -6.82 -25.14
CA SER A 684 23.00 -6.15 -23.85
C SER A 684 21.70 -5.83 -23.12
N LEU A 685 20.56 -5.78 -23.82
CA LEU A 685 19.25 -5.60 -23.19
C LEU A 685 18.73 -6.89 -22.51
N PHE A 686 19.40 -8.04 -22.71
CA PHE A 686 19.16 -9.24 -21.88
C PHE A 686 19.77 -9.13 -20.46
N ASP A 687 20.62 -8.13 -20.20
CA ASP A 687 21.31 -7.96 -18.91
C ASP A 687 20.44 -7.42 -17.79
N LEU A 688 19.25 -6.91 -18.13
CA LEU A 688 18.25 -6.45 -17.19
C LEU A 688 17.82 -7.61 -16.28
N PRO A 689 17.71 -7.41 -14.94
CA PRO A 689 17.21 -8.45 -14.03
C PRO A 689 15.79 -8.90 -14.40
N PRO A 690 15.33 -10.10 -13.96
CA PRO A 690 14.00 -10.61 -14.29
C PRO A 690 12.85 -9.64 -13.94
N ASP A 691 13.01 -8.85 -12.87
CA ASP A 691 12.06 -7.83 -12.40
C ASP A 691 12.23 -6.44 -13.09
N TYR A 692 12.96 -6.39 -14.20
CA TYR A 692 13.02 -5.25 -15.14
C TYR A 692 12.29 -5.51 -16.46
N TYR A 693 11.81 -6.74 -16.70
CA TYR A 693 10.84 -7.05 -17.76
C TYR A 693 9.33 -6.93 -17.43
N PRO A 694 8.84 -6.54 -16.21
CA PRO A 694 7.43 -6.70 -15.84
C PRO A 694 6.46 -5.77 -16.58
N LYS A 695 6.95 -4.71 -17.25
CA LYS A 695 6.12 -3.93 -18.19
C LYS A 695 5.67 -4.72 -19.40
N HIS A 696 6.47 -5.70 -19.82
CA HIS A 696 6.26 -6.35 -21.11
C HIS A 696 5.89 -7.81 -20.95
N ALA A 697 6.55 -8.61 -20.11
CA ALA A 697 6.30 -10.05 -20.05
C ALA A 697 5.67 -10.53 -18.72
N PRO A 698 4.78 -11.55 -18.74
CA PRO A 698 4.53 -12.41 -17.59
C PRO A 698 5.85 -12.91 -16.98
N LYS A 699 5.87 -13.18 -15.67
CA LYS A 699 7.15 -13.26 -14.95
C LYS A 699 8.03 -14.37 -15.52
N ILE A 700 9.22 -13.97 -16.01
CA ILE A 700 10.17 -14.85 -16.68
C ILE A 700 10.69 -15.93 -15.71
N LEU A 701 10.97 -15.57 -14.45
CA LEU A 701 11.53 -16.49 -13.48
C LEU A 701 10.65 -17.76 -13.26
N PRO A 702 9.33 -17.67 -12.99
CA PRO A 702 8.41 -18.82 -13.05
C PRO A 702 8.50 -19.68 -14.32
N GLN A 703 8.74 -19.11 -15.50
CA GLN A 703 8.89 -19.87 -16.75
C GLN A 703 10.19 -20.66 -16.83
N ILE A 704 11.26 -20.16 -16.20
CA ILE A 704 12.55 -20.84 -16.07
C ILE A 704 12.45 -21.95 -15.02
N LEU A 705 11.99 -21.62 -13.81
CA LEU A 705 12.01 -22.53 -12.67
C LEU A 705 11.14 -23.79 -12.90
N THR A 706 10.00 -23.63 -13.57
CA THR A 706 9.10 -24.75 -13.93
C THR A 706 9.49 -25.52 -15.21
N ALA A 707 10.56 -25.13 -15.88
CA ALA A 707 11.06 -25.81 -17.07
C ALA A 707 11.95 -27.02 -16.73
N ASP A 708 12.13 -27.97 -17.65
CA ASP A 708 13.09 -29.05 -17.45
C ASP A 708 14.54 -28.55 -17.43
N SER A 709 15.49 -29.35 -16.90
CA SER A 709 16.89 -28.92 -16.74
C SER A 709 17.62 -28.58 -18.05
N ALA A 710 17.16 -29.05 -19.22
CA ALA A 710 17.73 -28.63 -20.49
C ALA A 710 17.14 -27.30 -20.96
N GLN A 711 15.85 -27.09 -20.76
CA GLN A 711 15.17 -25.81 -20.99
C GLN A 711 15.67 -24.70 -20.05
N GLN A 712 15.87 -25.00 -18.76
CA GLN A 712 16.49 -24.10 -17.76
C GLN A 712 17.87 -23.60 -18.22
N LEU A 713 18.73 -24.51 -18.68
CA LEU A 713 20.05 -24.15 -19.22
C LEU A 713 19.93 -23.30 -20.49
N ARG A 714 18.95 -23.59 -21.37
CA ARG A 714 18.70 -22.81 -22.59
C ARG A 714 18.15 -21.41 -22.28
N TRP A 715 17.33 -21.24 -21.24
CA TRP A 715 16.93 -19.93 -20.75
C TRP A 715 18.12 -19.10 -20.26
N ILE A 716 19.03 -19.68 -19.47
CA ILE A 716 20.25 -18.98 -19.04
C ILE A 716 21.20 -18.72 -20.23
N GLN A 717 21.18 -19.56 -21.26
CA GLN A 717 21.92 -19.29 -22.50
C GLN A 717 21.31 -18.12 -23.28
N LEU A 718 19.98 -18.08 -23.42
CA LEU A 718 19.24 -16.99 -24.06
C LEU A 718 19.54 -15.64 -23.39
N LEU A 719 19.50 -15.62 -22.05
CA LEU A 719 19.60 -14.40 -21.25
C LEU A 719 21.04 -13.97 -20.91
N CYS A 720 22.01 -14.89 -20.84
CA CYS A 720 23.33 -14.57 -20.25
C CYS A 720 24.53 -15.01 -21.09
N SER A 721 24.34 -15.54 -22.31
CA SER A 721 25.44 -16.09 -23.13
C SER A 721 25.65 -15.39 -24.47
N GLU A 722 26.89 -15.47 -24.96
CA GLU A 722 27.35 -15.00 -26.26
C GLU A 722 28.21 -16.07 -26.96
N PRO A 723 28.31 -16.07 -28.30
CA PRO A 723 29.20 -16.98 -29.02
C PRO A 723 30.67 -16.52 -28.97
N ALA A 724 31.52 -17.29 -28.30
CA ALA A 724 32.93 -16.94 -28.19
C ALA A 724 33.70 -17.16 -29.52
N PRO A 725 34.56 -16.20 -29.95
CA PRO A 725 35.45 -16.42 -31.08
C PRO A 725 36.50 -17.49 -30.76
N SER A 726 36.69 -18.45 -31.67
CA SER A 726 37.59 -19.59 -31.44
C SER A 726 39.07 -19.16 -31.39
N LYS A 727 39.66 -19.07 -30.20
CA LYS A 727 41.08 -18.71 -29.98
C LYS A 727 42.11 -19.75 -30.49
N LEU A 728 41.68 -20.86 -31.10
CA LEU A 728 42.53 -21.91 -31.68
C LEU A 728 42.15 -22.19 -33.14
N GLY A 729 42.80 -21.51 -34.08
CA GLY A 729 42.45 -21.44 -35.51
C GLY A 729 42.68 -22.70 -36.36
N TRP A 730 42.43 -23.91 -35.85
CA TRP A 730 42.65 -25.17 -36.59
C TRP A 730 41.72 -26.33 -36.24
N ILE A 731 40.91 -26.25 -35.15
CA ILE A 731 39.88 -27.26 -34.83
C ILE A 731 38.52 -26.56 -34.76
N LYS A 732 37.73 -26.65 -35.83
CA LYS A 732 36.43 -25.95 -35.97
C LYS A 732 35.28 -26.58 -35.15
N THR A 733 35.50 -27.73 -34.50
CA THR A 733 34.45 -28.57 -33.89
C THR A 733 34.15 -28.31 -32.42
N PHE A 734 34.89 -27.43 -31.74
CA PHE A 734 34.61 -27.04 -30.34
C PHE A 734 34.53 -25.51 -30.22
N ARG A 735 33.39 -24.97 -30.61
CA ARG A 735 32.99 -23.61 -30.22
C ARG A 735 32.40 -23.70 -28.81
N ARG A 736 32.77 -22.74 -27.95
CA ARG A 736 32.23 -22.61 -26.58
C ARG A 736 31.45 -21.31 -26.51
N HIS A 737 30.42 -21.28 -25.68
CA HIS A 737 29.73 -20.05 -25.34
C HIS A 737 30.47 -19.36 -24.18
N THR A 738 30.50 -18.02 -24.21
CA THR A 738 30.96 -17.19 -23.10
C THR A 738 29.74 -16.60 -22.40
N THR A 739 29.86 -16.36 -21.11
CA THR A 739 28.83 -15.65 -20.35
C THR A 739 29.14 -14.16 -20.46
N HIS A 740 28.18 -13.36 -20.94
CA HIS A 740 28.35 -11.90 -21.01
C HIS A 740 28.01 -11.25 -19.66
N ASN A 741 27.05 -11.83 -18.92
CA ASN A 741 26.63 -11.36 -17.61
C ASN A 741 26.70 -12.46 -16.55
N GLU A 742 27.78 -12.42 -15.76
CA GLU A 742 28.04 -13.39 -14.70
C GLU A 742 27.18 -13.14 -13.45
N GLN A 743 26.67 -11.91 -13.26
CA GLN A 743 25.81 -11.56 -12.11
C GLN A 743 24.40 -12.11 -12.29
N LEU A 744 23.73 -11.82 -13.42
CA LEU A 744 22.42 -12.38 -13.74
C LEU A 744 22.47 -13.92 -13.80
N GLN A 745 23.55 -14.49 -14.35
CA GLN A 745 23.78 -15.93 -14.29
C GLN A 745 23.87 -16.43 -12.84
N ALA A 746 24.54 -15.72 -11.94
CA ALA A 746 24.63 -16.13 -10.54
C ALA A 746 23.25 -16.13 -9.87
N THR A 747 22.45 -15.06 -10.01
CA THR A 747 21.09 -14.96 -9.45
C THR A 747 20.13 -16.01 -10.03
N LEU A 748 20.16 -16.27 -11.34
CA LEU A 748 19.35 -17.34 -11.93
C LEU A 748 19.78 -18.74 -11.46
N LEU A 749 21.08 -18.96 -11.26
CA LEU A 749 21.58 -20.21 -10.69
C LEU A 749 21.27 -20.35 -9.21
N GLU A 750 21.22 -19.27 -8.45
CA GLU A 750 20.84 -19.23 -7.04
C GLU A 750 19.39 -19.67 -6.85
N HIS A 751 18.45 -19.08 -7.61
CA HIS A 751 17.07 -19.53 -7.58
C HIS A 751 16.96 -21.02 -7.96
N LEU A 752 17.64 -21.48 -9.02
CA LEU A 752 17.65 -22.90 -9.41
C LEU A 752 18.30 -23.83 -8.37
N PHE A 753 19.29 -23.35 -7.61
CA PHE A 753 19.87 -24.08 -6.49
C PHE A 753 18.86 -24.26 -5.37
N PHE A 754 18.17 -23.18 -4.97
CA PHE A 754 17.14 -23.25 -3.93
C PHE A 754 15.92 -24.07 -4.36
N GLU A 755 15.47 -23.99 -5.62
CA GLU A 755 14.43 -24.89 -6.14
C GLU A 755 14.90 -26.36 -6.13
N GLN A 756 16.15 -26.65 -6.51
CA GLN A 756 16.68 -28.02 -6.42
C GLN A 756 16.73 -28.51 -4.97
N CYS A 757 17.17 -27.68 -4.03
CA CYS A 757 17.27 -28.06 -2.62
C CYS A 757 15.88 -28.33 -2.02
N LEU A 758 14.86 -27.56 -2.41
CA LEU A 758 13.46 -27.81 -2.07
C LEU A 758 12.97 -29.16 -2.65
N HIS A 759 13.17 -29.39 -3.95
CA HIS A 759 12.76 -30.65 -4.59
C HIS A 759 13.52 -31.90 -4.12
N GLU A 760 14.75 -31.75 -3.63
CA GLU A 760 15.52 -32.82 -2.98
C GLU A 760 15.11 -33.06 -1.52
N GLY A 761 14.25 -32.20 -0.93
CA GLY A 761 13.83 -32.27 0.47
C GLY A 761 14.91 -31.81 1.46
N ASN A 762 15.90 -31.06 0.99
CA ASN A 762 16.97 -30.47 1.80
C ASN A 762 16.60 -29.08 2.36
N LEU A 763 15.52 -28.47 1.86
CA LEU A 763 14.95 -27.18 2.27
C LEU A 763 13.43 -27.33 2.37
N SER A 764 12.76 -26.66 3.33
CA SER A 764 11.29 -26.65 3.37
C SER A 764 10.70 -25.58 2.44
N PHE A 765 9.39 -25.66 2.19
CA PHE A 765 8.69 -24.67 1.37
C PHE A 765 8.67 -23.29 2.04
N ASP A 766 8.57 -23.26 3.37
CA ASP A 766 8.51 -22.04 4.16
C ASP A 766 9.90 -21.39 4.20
N ASP A 767 10.95 -22.17 4.52
CA ASP A 767 12.35 -21.70 4.47
C ASP A 767 12.68 -21.14 3.08
N ARG A 768 12.15 -21.73 1.99
CA ARG A 768 12.39 -21.26 0.62
C ARG A 768 11.84 -19.85 0.37
N GLN A 769 10.80 -19.40 1.06
CA GLN A 769 10.28 -18.03 0.86
C GLN A 769 11.19 -16.98 1.52
N GLU A 770 11.92 -17.35 2.57
CA GLU A 770 12.68 -16.39 3.41
C GLU A 770 14.21 -16.48 3.26
N ILE A 771 14.77 -17.63 2.87
CA ILE A 771 16.22 -17.86 2.90
C ILE A 771 16.96 -17.28 1.67
N GLU A 772 18.04 -16.55 1.91
CA GLU A 772 18.97 -16.08 0.88
C GLU A 772 20.35 -16.78 0.98
N ILE A 773 21.25 -16.53 0.03
CA ILE A 773 22.63 -17.07 0.08
C ILE A 773 23.37 -16.65 1.37
N ASP A 774 23.12 -15.44 1.86
CA ASP A 774 23.85 -14.88 3.01
C ASP A 774 23.44 -15.53 4.36
N ASP A 775 22.27 -16.19 4.40
CA ASP A 775 21.82 -16.99 5.55
C ASP A 775 22.43 -18.42 5.57
N LEU A 776 23.11 -18.83 4.50
CA LEU A 776 23.63 -20.18 4.38
C LEU A 776 24.78 -20.44 5.37
N THR A 777 24.63 -21.53 6.12
CA THR A 777 25.72 -22.05 6.95
C THR A 777 26.96 -22.43 6.09
N PRO A 778 28.19 -22.45 6.66
CA PRO A 778 29.41 -22.67 5.88
C PRO A 778 29.43 -23.95 5.01
N ASP A 779 28.80 -25.03 5.47
CA ASP A 779 28.71 -26.29 4.73
C ASP A 779 27.76 -26.16 3.51
N TRP A 780 26.66 -25.43 3.68
CA TRP A 780 25.73 -25.10 2.61
C TRP A 780 26.31 -24.11 1.59
N LEU A 781 27.14 -23.17 2.05
CA LEU A 781 27.87 -22.25 1.18
C LEU A 781 28.85 -22.98 0.25
N ASP A 782 29.57 -24.00 0.72
CA ASP A 782 30.41 -24.83 -0.16
C ASP A 782 29.57 -25.67 -1.13
N TYR A 783 28.41 -26.20 -0.68
CA TYR A 783 27.48 -26.92 -1.57
C TYR A 783 26.98 -26.03 -2.73
N TRP A 784 26.53 -24.81 -2.42
CA TRP A 784 26.19 -23.79 -3.41
C TRP A 784 27.36 -23.50 -4.38
N GLN A 785 28.57 -23.26 -3.87
CA GLN A 785 29.74 -23.03 -4.72
C GLN A 785 30.08 -24.22 -5.63
N GLN A 786 29.88 -25.46 -5.17
CA GLN A 786 30.05 -26.65 -6.00
C GLN A 786 28.99 -26.72 -7.10
N TYR A 787 27.72 -26.46 -6.77
CA TYR A 787 26.60 -26.40 -7.71
C TYR A 787 26.83 -25.34 -8.80
N GLN A 788 27.15 -24.11 -8.41
CA GLN A 788 27.41 -22.99 -9.32
C GLN A 788 28.52 -23.33 -10.32
N ARG A 789 29.65 -23.89 -9.84
CA ARG A 789 30.76 -24.37 -10.70
C ARG A 789 30.35 -25.49 -11.65
N GLN A 790 29.38 -26.33 -11.29
CA GLN A 790 28.87 -27.39 -12.15
C GLN A 790 27.96 -26.83 -13.24
N MET A 791 27.01 -25.95 -12.91
CA MET A 791 26.06 -25.41 -13.89
C MET A 791 26.73 -24.43 -14.85
N ALA A 792 27.65 -23.58 -14.38
CA ALA A 792 28.47 -22.72 -15.25
C ALA A 792 29.29 -23.52 -16.29
N ARG A 793 29.61 -24.80 -16.03
CA ARG A 793 30.22 -25.70 -17.03
C ARG A 793 29.18 -26.25 -18.01
N LYS A 794 27.99 -26.65 -17.54
CA LYS A 794 26.90 -27.14 -18.39
C LYS A 794 26.46 -26.08 -19.41
N ILE A 795 26.21 -24.84 -18.95
CA ILE A 795 25.83 -23.68 -19.78
C ILE A 795 26.83 -23.46 -20.93
N LYS A 796 28.12 -23.65 -20.68
CA LYS A 796 29.21 -23.45 -21.67
C LYS A 796 29.42 -24.66 -22.60
N SER A 797 28.58 -25.71 -22.48
CA SER A 797 28.73 -27.00 -23.19
C SER A 797 27.48 -27.51 -23.93
N HIS A 798 26.31 -26.91 -23.69
CA HIS A 798 25.02 -27.32 -24.22
C HIS A 798 24.58 -26.48 -25.44
#